data_AF-A0A1F9FCF7-F1
#
_entry.id   AF-A0A1F9FCF7-F1
#
_cell.length_a   1.000
_cell.length_b   1.000
_cell.length_c   1.000
_cell.angle_alpha   90.00
_cell.angle_beta   90.00
_cell.angle_gamma   90.00
#
_symmetry.space_group_name_H-M   'P 1'
#
loop_
_entity.id
_entity.type
_entity.pdbx_description
1 polymer ?
#
loop_
_entity_poly.entity_id
_entity_poly.type
_entity_poly.pdbx_seq_one_letter_code
_entity_poly.pdbx_strand_id
1 'polypeptide(L)'
;MKNRIKHLLFSGVFFLCLGVGYSAQAGLADIFVEIYDQVKSGAIEPAYDSIKGYIVEKKLLSFLDSIELGDPELEAKYRNLITSSEFDETYFPFFLSMLDQVGVVQEFLKDANDKANGDAASFLADPEKKTYLRTILLVFGKLFLYRNGADVAAEELHAQVLKLSKNPNLPEFIQTRLSKILEDPQASMDLYHFIGTLVQSIGKDYLHDFMERETLRKAKLQWLEAAGLEKVIEYFEASLTKKRAVMIMVDGVGGQYLEDLLKAGHPYPTLQTLHDQSAWVKRSSASTPTISTRNIAILETGISVADLEVKGEQASTDIPNFTYVDRQKQEWMYFWGRDGIRLRELVKEAGAKTIFESLAPYQTVSFLAQFDTAANDRFSYFLGEVMWQLKPGLAEAIGLSNLNQRTKTETALNEKRLKLIRYLKRNRELWANKILWTDRHYLNIAHEILSEEDRGLPDFLLWYNPWVDHKSHEFGPNHPEVLEKHMVKFDQDVGQILSMYQAAGVFERTLFGMVSDHGQVTVDLPKGNVHLEKTVIDPLTQNWKKISSDEGGPPKIDRMKSSVLGYDVVFGSTAGGSFVMDLFYKDAYEKDGKTVRDAKRWAAHPRYADLRNYELMDGRRVDWISQIKRELKGYLDTALVRDDLPKDKPEIDQIVRVIAPVGEARVVRKFKKEIFEKLKQDPNYRYSLDFKKKKFDRYVYKYEIVEDTVTGKVEGDPLRLGQQNPEIQDWIDAGSWQTDREWLEATAKVDRLDAIHEISHLYDSHLAGTINLFPAKEKGFNTGVPGRHAGELFEEKNALQLYYGAMVSPKGIPVARGGSMPVTMIHYLLGDRYFTPLRYDFDFESLLGELD
;
A
#
# COMPACT_ATOMS: atom_id res chain seq x y z
N MET A 1 -7.60 -72.48 12.67
CA MET A 1 -7.79 -72.81 11.24
C MET A 1 -7.34 -71.57 10.46
N LYS A 2 -6.23 -71.57 9.72
CA LYS A 2 -5.97 -72.22 8.40
C LYS A 2 -7.02 -71.88 7.33
N ASN A 3 -6.59 -71.08 6.34
CA ASN A 3 -7.14 -70.88 4.98
C ASN A 3 -8.56 -70.28 4.91
N ARG A 4 -8.79 -69.12 4.26
CA ARG A 4 -8.49 -68.81 2.85
C ARG A 4 -8.41 -67.29 2.61
N ILE A 5 -7.37 -66.86 1.89
CA ILE A 5 -7.31 -65.59 1.16
C ILE A 5 -7.08 -65.94 -0.30
N LYS A 6 -8.00 -65.54 -1.19
CA LYS A 6 -7.72 -65.13 -2.59
C LYS A 6 -9.01 -64.79 -3.35
N HIS A 7 -9.06 -63.56 -3.88
CA HIS A 7 -9.82 -63.07 -5.05
C HIS A 7 -11.37 -63.13 -5.04
N LEU A 8 -12.11 -62.21 -5.69
CA LEU A 8 -11.95 -60.76 -5.98
C LEU A 8 -13.30 -60.29 -6.61
N LEU A 9 -13.50 -58.96 -6.76
CA LEU A 9 -14.47 -58.27 -7.66
C LEU A 9 -15.95 -58.05 -7.22
N PHE A 10 -16.32 -56.75 -7.10
CA PHE A 10 -17.62 -56.05 -7.29
C PHE A 10 -18.90 -56.60 -6.57
N SER A 11 -19.79 -55.81 -5.94
CA SER A 11 -19.96 -54.36 -5.69
C SER A 11 -21.13 -54.16 -4.68
N GLY A 12 -21.41 -53.03 -4.01
CA GLY A 12 -20.78 -51.69 -3.97
C GLY A 12 -21.75 -50.63 -3.35
N VAL A 13 -21.38 -49.34 -3.41
CA VAL A 13 -22.16 -48.11 -3.04
C VAL A 13 -22.35 -47.80 -1.53
N PHE A 14 -22.24 -46.50 -1.20
CA PHE A 14 -22.54 -45.81 0.08
C PHE A 14 -21.58 -45.99 1.30
N PHE A 15 -20.49 -45.22 1.31
CA PHE A 15 -20.23 -44.17 2.33
C PHE A 15 -19.14 -43.23 1.76
N LEU A 16 -19.40 -41.92 1.70
CA LEU A 16 -18.56 -40.95 0.99
C LEU A 16 -18.57 -39.60 1.76
N CYS A 17 -17.53 -38.79 1.54
CA CYS A 17 -17.28 -37.48 2.16
C CYS A 17 -16.81 -37.52 3.63
N LEU A 18 -15.49 -37.66 3.82
CA LEU A 18 -14.66 -36.89 4.77
C LEU A 18 -13.20 -37.38 4.70
N GLY A 19 -12.25 -36.49 4.37
CA GLY A 19 -10.82 -36.74 4.57
C GLY A 19 -9.89 -36.35 3.41
N VAL A 20 -8.71 -35.86 3.81
CA VAL A 20 -7.49 -35.59 3.02
C VAL A 20 -7.55 -34.36 2.08
N GLY A 21 -6.69 -33.38 2.37
CA GLY A 21 -6.58 -32.12 1.63
C GLY A 21 -5.55 -31.16 2.26
N TYR A 22 -4.32 -31.63 2.46
CA TYR A 22 -3.17 -30.89 3.00
C TYR A 22 -1.86 -31.57 2.53
N SER A 23 -0.94 -30.84 1.89
CA SER A 23 0.53 -31.08 1.89
C SER A 23 1.35 -30.28 0.85
N ALA A 24 0.73 -29.62 -0.13
CA ALA A 24 1.45 -29.00 -1.28
C ALA A 24 2.46 -27.88 -0.95
N GLN A 25 2.54 -27.39 0.29
CA GLN A 25 3.51 -26.37 0.74
C GLN A 25 4.72 -26.96 1.52
N ALA A 26 4.79 -28.27 1.76
CA ALA A 26 5.83 -28.86 2.61
C ALA A 26 7.20 -29.04 1.92
N GLY A 27 7.23 -29.32 0.62
CA GLY A 27 8.46 -29.77 -0.07
C GLY A 27 9.63 -28.77 -0.10
N LEU A 28 9.35 -27.46 0.01
CA LEU A 28 10.40 -26.44 0.20
C LEU A 28 10.88 -26.40 1.66
N ALA A 29 9.97 -26.56 2.62
CA ALA A 29 10.29 -26.53 4.04
C ALA A 29 11.15 -27.73 4.49
N ASP A 30 10.92 -28.93 3.92
CA ASP A 30 11.72 -30.12 4.21
C ASP A 30 13.19 -29.94 3.76
N ILE A 31 13.42 -29.25 2.64
CA ILE A 31 14.77 -28.86 2.17
C ILE A 31 15.43 -27.87 3.16
N PHE A 32 14.68 -26.89 3.68
CA PHE A 32 15.20 -25.97 4.71
C PHE A 32 15.52 -26.67 6.05
N VAL A 33 14.80 -27.74 6.40
CA VAL A 33 15.09 -28.57 7.59
C VAL A 33 16.37 -29.40 7.40
N GLU A 34 16.61 -29.92 6.19
CA GLU A 34 17.86 -30.65 5.86
C GLU A 34 19.08 -29.71 5.81
N ILE A 35 18.89 -28.46 5.36
CA ILE A 35 19.89 -27.37 5.44
C ILE A 35 20.21 -27.01 6.90
N TYR A 36 19.19 -26.92 7.75
CA TYR A 36 19.30 -26.54 9.17
C TYR A 36 20.21 -27.48 9.98
N ASP A 37 20.16 -28.80 9.74
CA ASP A 37 20.98 -29.76 10.48
C ASP A 37 22.47 -29.72 10.10
N GLN A 38 22.84 -29.23 8.90
CA GLN A 38 24.26 -29.06 8.52
C GLN A 38 24.86 -27.73 8.98
N VAL A 39 24.07 -26.65 9.00
CA VAL A 39 24.47 -25.33 9.54
C VAL A 39 24.93 -25.42 11.01
N LYS A 40 24.38 -26.38 11.76
CA LYS A 40 24.73 -26.70 13.16
C LYS A 40 26.21 -27.05 13.40
N SER A 41 26.99 -27.34 12.35
CA SER A 41 28.42 -27.69 12.43
C SER A 41 29.37 -26.49 12.50
N GLY A 42 28.91 -25.26 12.22
CA GLY A 42 29.60 -24.03 12.62
C GLY A 42 30.76 -23.54 11.73
N ALA A 43 30.46 -23.16 10.48
CA ALA A 43 31.27 -22.21 9.71
C ALA A 43 30.40 -21.55 8.61
N ILE A 44 30.04 -20.26 8.77
CA ILE A 44 29.03 -19.61 7.92
C ILE A 44 29.58 -19.16 6.55
N GLU A 45 30.83 -18.72 6.47
CA GLU A 45 31.45 -18.29 5.20
C GLU A 45 31.72 -19.46 4.24
N PRO A 46 32.34 -20.59 4.69
CA PRO A 46 32.52 -21.77 3.83
C PRO A 46 31.20 -22.45 3.42
N ALA A 47 30.09 -22.18 4.10
CA ALA A 47 28.79 -22.78 3.77
C ALA A 47 28.23 -22.24 2.46
N TYR A 48 28.33 -20.93 2.20
CA TYR A 48 27.88 -20.35 0.93
C TYR A 48 28.69 -20.91 -0.26
N ASP A 49 30.02 -20.93 -0.13
CA ASP A 49 30.92 -21.47 -1.15
C ASP A 49 30.79 -23.00 -1.32
N SER A 50 30.52 -23.76 -0.24
CA SER A 50 30.28 -25.20 -0.33
C SER A 50 28.89 -25.55 -0.90
N ILE A 51 27.87 -24.74 -0.64
CA ILE A 51 26.53 -24.91 -1.24
C ILE A 51 26.59 -24.64 -2.74
N LYS A 52 27.30 -23.58 -3.16
CA LYS A 52 27.59 -23.28 -4.56
C LYS A 52 28.34 -24.44 -5.23
N GLY A 53 29.46 -24.87 -4.64
CA GLY A 53 30.36 -25.87 -5.22
C GLY A 53 29.93 -27.35 -5.15
N TYR A 54 29.06 -27.78 -4.21
CA TYR A 54 28.87 -29.21 -3.95
C TYR A 54 27.50 -29.81 -4.29
N ILE A 55 26.41 -29.03 -4.35
CA ILE A 55 25.07 -29.58 -4.60
C ILE A 55 24.46 -29.09 -5.91
N VAL A 56 24.58 -27.79 -6.23
CA VAL A 56 24.09 -27.25 -7.50
C VAL A 56 25.11 -27.54 -8.60
N GLU A 57 26.33 -27.02 -8.48
CA GLU A 57 27.40 -27.22 -9.48
C GLU A 57 27.66 -28.71 -9.75
N LYS A 58 27.96 -29.50 -8.71
CA LYS A 58 28.35 -30.91 -8.88
C LYS A 58 27.23 -31.81 -9.41
N LYS A 59 25.96 -31.58 -9.07
CA LYS A 59 24.84 -32.35 -9.66
C LYS A 59 24.53 -31.90 -11.08
N LEU A 60 24.65 -30.60 -11.39
CA LEU A 60 24.45 -30.10 -12.75
C LEU A 60 25.57 -30.54 -13.69
N LEU A 61 26.83 -30.55 -13.23
CA LEU A 61 27.95 -31.13 -13.97
C LEU A 61 27.76 -32.64 -14.15
N SER A 62 27.44 -33.39 -13.09
CA SER A 62 27.15 -34.84 -13.20
C SER A 62 25.92 -35.16 -14.05
N PHE A 63 25.02 -34.21 -14.23
CA PHE A 63 23.86 -34.34 -15.11
C PHE A 63 24.22 -33.99 -16.56
N LEU A 64 25.04 -32.97 -16.79
CA LEU A 64 25.70 -32.71 -18.07
C LEU A 64 26.56 -33.90 -18.53
N ASP A 65 27.31 -34.52 -17.62
CA ASP A 65 28.07 -35.75 -17.87
C ASP A 65 27.17 -36.92 -18.32
N SER A 66 25.87 -36.87 -18.01
CA SER A 66 24.90 -37.94 -18.29
C SER A 66 24.07 -37.74 -19.57
N ILE A 67 24.25 -36.62 -20.27
CA ILE A 67 23.52 -36.28 -21.51
C ILE A 67 24.48 -36.02 -22.66
N GLU A 68 24.32 -36.73 -23.78
CA GLU A 68 25.08 -36.45 -25.00
C GLU A 68 24.53 -35.17 -25.68
N LEU A 69 25.17 -34.02 -25.42
CA LEU A 69 24.77 -32.74 -26.01
C LEU A 69 25.09 -32.61 -27.50
N GLY A 70 25.92 -33.51 -28.07
CA GLY A 70 26.26 -33.55 -29.50
C GLY A 70 27.19 -32.43 -30.00
N ASP A 71 27.45 -31.41 -29.17
CA ASP A 71 28.31 -30.26 -29.47
C ASP A 71 29.34 -30.05 -28.33
N PRO A 72 30.64 -30.35 -28.56
CA PRO A 72 31.69 -30.19 -27.55
C PRO A 72 31.96 -28.74 -27.13
N GLU A 73 31.71 -27.77 -28.01
CA GLU A 73 31.96 -26.35 -27.73
C GLU A 73 30.84 -25.79 -26.85
N LEU A 74 29.61 -26.25 -27.09
CA LEU A 74 28.44 -25.97 -26.25
C LEU A 74 28.54 -26.62 -24.86
N GLU A 75 28.99 -27.89 -24.79
CA GLU A 75 29.22 -28.58 -23.51
C GLU A 75 30.28 -27.84 -22.67
N ALA A 76 31.42 -27.47 -23.27
CA ALA A 76 32.46 -26.71 -22.61
C ALA A 76 31.96 -25.33 -22.11
N LYS A 77 31.11 -24.66 -22.90
CA LYS A 77 30.48 -23.40 -22.51
C LYS A 77 29.53 -23.55 -21.32
N TYR A 78 28.72 -24.60 -21.27
CA TYR A 78 27.83 -24.86 -20.14
C TYR A 78 28.59 -25.27 -18.87
N ARG A 79 29.62 -26.11 -18.98
CA ARG A 79 30.52 -26.41 -17.86
C ARG A 79 31.13 -25.13 -17.29
N ASN A 80 31.72 -24.29 -18.14
CA ASN A 80 32.31 -23.02 -17.72
C ASN A 80 31.31 -22.05 -17.08
N LEU A 81 30.05 -22.04 -17.53
CA LEU A 81 29.00 -21.23 -16.91
C LEU A 81 28.66 -21.74 -15.50
N ILE A 82 28.48 -23.05 -15.36
CA ILE A 82 28.12 -23.72 -14.09
C ILE A 82 29.25 -23.63 -13.06
N THR A 83 30.51 -23.68 -13.49
CA THR A 83 31.71 -23.52 -12.63
C THR A 83 32.13 -22.06 -12.42
N SER A 84 31.41 -21.09 -13.01
CA SER A 84 31.80 -19.66 -12.92
C SER A 84 31.41 -19.05 -11.58
N SER A 85 32.26 -18.12 -11.10
CA SER A 85 31.93 -17.26 -9.96
C SER A 85 30.70 -16.38 -10.21
N GLU A 86 30.33 -16.13 -11.48
CA GLU A 86 29.20 -15.31 -11.90
C GLU A 86 27.83 -16.03 -11.82
N PHE A 87 27.82 -17.35 -11.61
CA PHE A 87 26.56 -18.10 -11.42
C PHE A 87 25.92 -17.76 -10.07
N ASP A 88 24.80 -17.03 -10.11
CA ASP A 88 23.96 -16.68 -8.95
C ASP A 88 22.46 -16.95 -9.21
N GLU A 89 21.62 -16.70 -8.20
CA GLU A 89 20.16 -16.93 -8.28
C GLU A 89 19.47 -16.13 -9.41
N THR A 90 20.07 -15.02 -9.87
CA THR A 90 19.59 -14.22 -11.01
C THR A 90 19.64 -15.00 -12.32
N TYR A 91 20.49 -16.02 -12.43
CA TYR A 91 20.60 -16.90 -13.59
C TYR A 91 19.69 -18.13 -13.52
N PHE A 92 18.96 -18.37 -12.42
CA PHE A 92 18.09 -19.55 -12.30
C PHE A 92 16.95 -19.59 -13.35
N PRO A 93 16.25 -18.49 -13.69
CA PRO A 93 15.25 -18.48 -14.77
C PRO A 93 15.87 -18.65 -16.17
N PHE A 94 17.06 -18.10 -16.38
CA PHE A 94 17.87 -18.28 -17.59
C PHE A 94 18.25 -19.75 -17.78
N PHE A 95 18.69 -20.40 -16.70
CA PHE A 95 19.10 -21.80 -16.71
C PHE A 95 17.91 -22.73 -16.99
N LEU A 96 16.76 -22.51 -16.33
CA LEU A 96 15.51 -23.23 -16.64
C LEU A 96 15.09 -23.09 -18.11
N SER A 97 15.31 -21.93 -18.74
CA SER A 97 15.02 -21.74 -20.17
C SER A 97 15.96 -22.55 -21.08
N MET A 98 17.26 -22.66 -20.74
CA MET A 98 18.19 -23.50 -21.49
C MET A 98 17.87 -24.99 -21.29
N LEU A 99 17.48 -25.39 -20.07
CA LEU A 99 17.07 -26.76 -19.77
C LEU A 99 15.83 -27.21 -20.58
N ASP A 100 14.87 -26.35 -20.95
CA ASP A 100 13.78 -26.79 -21.86
C ASP A 100 14.28 -26.99 -23.30
N GLN A 101 15.28 -26.21 -23.75
CA GLN A 101 15.86 -26.36 -25.10
C GLN A 101 16.57 -27.70 -25.31
N VAL A 102 17.24 -28.23 -24.28
CA VAL A 102 17.86 -29.56 -24.29
C VAL A 102 16.91 -30.67 -23.80
N GLY A 103 15.61 -30.41 -23.68
CA GLY A 103 14.59 -31.40 -23.27
C GLY A 103 14.58 -31.76 -21.78
N VAL A 104 15.43 -31.13 -20.97
CA VAL A 104 15.56 -31.43 -19.53
C VAL A 104 14.36 -30.94 -18.73
N VAL A 105 13.71 -29.82 -19.10
CA VAL A 105 12.44 -29.44 -18.47
C VAL A 105 11.30 -30.42 -18.82
N GLN A 106 11.36 -31.11 -19.98
CA GLN A 106 10.43 -32.20 -20.29
C GLN A 106 10.68 -33.39 -19.35
N GLU A 107 11.92 -33.80 -19.15
CA GLU A 107 12.26 -34.88 -18.21
C GLU A 107 11.97 -34.50 -16.75
N PHE A 108 12.24 -33.26 -16.34
CA PHE A 108 11.94 -32.79 -15.00
C PHE A 108 10.43 -32.72 -14.74
N LEU A 109 9.63 -32.23 -15.70
CA LEU A 109 8.16 -32.24 -15.63
C LEU A 109 7.55 -33.65 -15.80
N LYS A 110 8.32 -34.62 -16.30
CA LYS A 110 7.95 -36.03 -16.40
C LYS A 110 8.28 -36.77 -15.10
N ASP A 111 9.49 -36.62 -14.59
CA ASP A 111 9.93 -37.20 -13.31
C ASP A 111 9.14 -36.59 -12.13
N ALA A 112 8.82 -35.30 -12.17
CA ALA A 112 7.89 -34.66 -11.23
C ALA A 112 6.45 -35.17 -11.40
N ASN A 113 6.01 -35.52 -12.61
CA ASN A 113 4.70 -36.13 -12.87
C ASN A 113 4.63 -37.59 -12.40
N ASP A 114 5.73 -38.33 -12.53
CA ASP A 114 5.87 -39.73 -12.15
C ASP A 114 6.12 -39.90 -10.63
N LYS A 115 6.51 -38.81 -9.94
CA LYS A 115 6.69 -38.73 -8.47
C LYS A 115 5.61 -37.90 -7.76
N ALA A 116 4.74 -37.19 -8.47
CA ALA A 116 3.66 -36.41 -7.88
C ALA A 116 2.54 -37.31 -7.33
N ASN A 117 2.10 -37.02 -6.10
CA ASN A 117 0.93 -37.62 -5.49
C ASN A 117 -0.08 -36.54 -5.08
N GLY A 118 -1.37 -36.84 -5.13
CA GLY A 118 -2.44 -35.90 -4.81
C GLY A 118 -2.65 -34.81 -5.89
N ASP A 119 -3.11 -33.63 -5.48
CA ASP A 119 -3.56 -32.58 -6.40
C ASP A 119 -2.46 -31.96 -7.28
N ALA A 120 -1.18 -32.15 -6.93
CA ALA A 120 -0.07 -31.82 -7.84
C ALA A 120 -0.14 -32.62 -9.14
N ALA A 121 -0.59 -33.89 -9.07
CA ALA A 121 -0.84 -34.71 -10.25
C ALA A 121 -2.09 -34.23 -11.02
N SER A 122 -3.13 -33.68 -10.37
CA SER A 122 -4.31 -33.17 -11.09
C SER A 122 -4.03 -31.85 -11.83
N PHE A 123 -3.15 -30.99 -11.29
CA PHE A 123 -2.67 -29.79 -11.97
C PHE A 123 -1.72 -30.10 -13.14
N LEU A 124 -0.84 -31.11 -12.99
CA LEU A 124 0.15 -31.50 -14.01
C LEU A 124 -0.34 -32.54 -15.03
N ALA A 125 -1.46 -33.21 -14.77
CA ALA A 125 -2.17 -34.07 -15.73
C ALA A 125 -3.14 -33.30 -16.62
N ASP A 126 -3.57 -32.10 -16.21
CA ASP A 126 -4.34 -31.18 -17.05
C ASP A 126 -3.44 -30.64 -18.18
N PRO A 127 -3.70 -30.99 -19.45
CA PRO A 127 -2.80 -30.62 -20.56
C PRO A 127 -2.77 -29.12 -20.81
N GLU A 128 -3.86 -28.40 -20.53
CA GLU A 128 -3.94 -26.95 -20.72
C GLU A 128 -3.17 -26.23 -19.60
N LYS A 129 -3.34 -26.64 -18.34
CA LYS A 129 -2.57 -26.07 -17.21
C LYS A 129 -1.08 -26.37 -17.32
N LYS A 130 -0.70 -27.58 -17.76
CA LYS A 130 0.70 -27.93 -18.04
C LYS A 130 1.28 -27.10 -19.19
N THR A 131 0.50 -26.89 -20.25
CA THR A 131 0.87 -26.01 -21.37
C THR A 131 0.97 -24.54 -20.93
N TYR A 132 0.08 -24.08 -20.06
CA TYR A 132 0.06 -22.72 -19.51
C TYR A 132 1.27 -22.46 -18.60
N LEU A 133 1.55 -23.34 -17.63
CA LEU A 133 2.73 -23.21 -16.75
C LEU A 133 4.02 -23.25 -17.57
N ARG A 134 4.14 -24.17 -18.54
CA ARG A 134 5.28 -24.23 -19.46
C ARG A 134 5.39 -22.97 -20.32
N THR A 135 4.27 -22.42 -20.80
CA THR A 135 4.26 -21.18 -21.59
C THR A 135 4.70 -19.99 -20.75
N ILE A 136 4.23 -19.86 -19.51
CA ILE A 136 4.71 -18.83 -18.56
C ILE A 136 6.22 -18.97 -18.35
N LEU A 137 6.70 -20.14 -17.96
CA LEU A 137 8.13 -20.36 -17.69
C LEU A 137 9.00 -20.12 -18.92
N LEU A 138 8.56 -20.53 -20.11
CA LEU A 138 9.26 -20.27 -21.38
C LEU A 138 9.23 -18.80 -21.80
N VAL A 139 8.11 -18.10 -21.61
CA VAL A 139 7.98 -16.69 -21.96
C VAL A 139 8.86 -15.86 -21.02
N PHE A 140 8.75 -16.02 -19.71
CA PHE A 140 9.60 -15.31 -18.75
C PHE A 140 11.10 -15.65 -18.91
N GLY A 141 11.45 -16.92 -19.14
CA GLY A 141 12.83 -17.35 -19.38
C GLY A 141 13.45 -16.79 -20.67
N LYS A 142 12.71 -16.82 -21.78
CA LYS A 142 13.18 -16.28 -23.08
C LYS A 142 13.23 -14.76 -23.13
N LEU A 143 12.37 -14.07 -22.39
CA LEU A 143 12.40 -12.60 -22.29
C LEU A 143 13.55 -12.12 -21.40
N PHE A 144 13.98 -12.91 -20.41
CA PHE A 144 15.19 -12.61 -19.63
C PHE A 144 16.47 -12.70 -20.48
N LEU A 145 16.55 -13.64 -21.44
CA LEU A 145 17.67 -13.76 -22.38
C LEU A 145 17.89 -12.50 -23.24
N TYR A 146 16.82 -11.76 -23.55
CA TYR A 146 16.87 -10.52 -24.34
C TYR A 146 17.69 -9.40 -23.66
N ARG A 147 17.88 -9.47 -22.33
CA ARG A 147 18.64 -8.49 -21.53
C ARG A 147 20.13 -8.40 -21.90
N ASN A 148 20.73 -9.47 -22.42
CA ASN A 148 22.19 -9.64 -22.45
C ASN A 148 22.82 -9.60 -23.87
N GLY A 149 22.12 -9.04 -24.86
CA GLY A 149 22.78 -8.52 -26.08
C GLY A 149 23.42 -9.55 -27.01
N ALA A 150 22.66 -10.55 -27.46
CA ALA A 150 23.00 -11.34 -28.65
C ALA A 150 22.13 -10.88 -29.84
N ASP A 151 22.72 -10.08 -30.73
CA ASP A 151 22.06 -9.34 -31.84
C ASP A 151 21.62 -10.23 -33.02
N VAL A 152 21.24 -11.48 -32.72
CA VAL A 152 20.84 -12.53 -33.69
C VAL A 152 19.48 -13.14 -33.31
N ALA A 153 19.01 -12.93 -32.08
CA ALA A 153 17.76 -13.54 -31.58
C ALA A 153 16.53 -12.61 -31.62
N ALA A 154 16.68 -11.33 -32.00
CA ALA A 154 15.57 -10.36 -31.97
C ALA A 154 14.45 -10.73 -32.95
N GLU A 155 14.78 -11.07 -34.21
CA GLU A 155 13.78 -11.48 -35.20
C GLU A 155 13.14 -12.83 -34.88
N GLU A 156 13.92 -13.81 -34.41
CA GLU A 156 13.39 -15.15 -34.11
C GLU A 156 12.53 -15.16 -32.83
N LEU A 157 12.89 -14.35 -31.83
CA LEU A 157 12.05 -14.14 -30.64
C LEU A 157 10.80 -13.32 -30.99
N HIS A 158 10.91 -12.27 -31.82
CA HIS A 158 9.75 -11.53 -32.33
C HIS A 158 8.81 -12.47 -33.12
N ALA A 159 9.35 -13.35 -33.97
CA ALA A 159 8.58 -14.35 -34.69
C ALA A 159 7.93 -15.39 -33.75
N GLN A 160 8.58 -15.78 -32.65
CA GLN A 160 8.01 -16.66 -31.63
C GLN A 160 6.92 -15.97 -30.81
N VAL A 161 7.10 -14.71 -30.41
CA VAL A 161 6.09 -13.91 -29.71
C VAL A 161 4.90 -13.60 -30.64
N LEU A 162 5.14 -13.34 -31.93
CA LEU A 162 4.10 -13.20 -32.97
C LEU A 162 3.37 -14.51 -33.29
N LYS A 163 4.05 -15.66 -33.14
CA LYS A 163 3.43 -16.99 -33.27
C LYS A 163 2.59 -17.34 -32.05
N LEU A 164 3.01 -16.91 -30.85
CA LEU A 164 2.23 -17.05 -29.62
C LEU A 164 1.05 -16.07 -29.59
N SER A 165 1.23 -14.81 -30.03
CA SER A 165 0.14 -13.83 -30.11
C SER A 165 -0.98 -14.23 -31.07
N LYS A 166 -0.66 -15.13 -32.03
CA LYS A 166 -1.62 -15.73 -32.98
C LYS A 166 -2.02 -17.17 -32.63
N ASN A 167 -1.67 -17.67 -31.44
CA ASN A 167 -2.01 -19.04 -31.03
C ASN A 167 -3.45 -19.09 -30.50
N PRO A 168 -4.40 -19.75 -31.21
CA PRO A 168 -5.81 -19.78 -30.82
C PRO A 168 -6.07 -20.51 -29.50
N ASN A 169 -5.11 -21.28 -28.99
CA ASN A 169 -5.20 -21.97 -27.70
C ASN A 169 -4.75 -21.10 -26.52
N LEU A 170 -4.27 -19.87 -26.76
CA LEU A 170 -4.03 -18.89 -25.69
C LEU A 170 -5.27 -18.01 -25.49
N PRO A 171 -5.60 -17.60 -24.25
CA PRO A 171 -6.67 -16.64 -24.00
C PRO A 171 -6.48 -15.34 -24.80
N GLU A 172 -7.58 -14.76 -25.26
CA GLU A 172 -7.57 -13.56 -26.12
C GLU A 172 -6.78 -12.39 -25.50
N PHE A 173 -6.87 -12.17 -24.19
CA PHE A 173 -6.10 -11.12 -23.51
C PHE A 173 -4.56 -11.36 -23.55
N ILE A 174 -4.11 -12.61 -23.55
CA ILE A 174 -2.69 -12.96 -23.74
C ILE A 174 -2.30 -12.65 -25.19
N GLN A 175 -3.14 -13.02 -26.17
CA GLN A 175 -2.92 -12.69 -27.58
C GLN A 175 -2.84 -11.18 -27.81
N THR A 176 -3.75 -10.39 -27.22
CA THR A 176 -3.78 -8.92 -27.28
C THR A 176 -2.54 -8.31 -26.64
N ARG A 177 -2.11 -8.78 -25.46
CA ARG A 177 -0.90 -8.27 -24.80
C ARG A 177 0.38 -8.64 -25.54
N LEU A 178 0.51 -9.88 -26.02
CA LEU A 178 1.64 -10.28 -26.87
C LEU A 178 1.68 -9.48 -28.18
N SER A 179 0.53 -9.07 -28.72
CA SER A 179 0.46 -8.15 -29.86
C SER A 179 0.95 -6.75 -29.50
N LYS A 180 0.50 -6.17 -28.38
CA LYS A 180 1.03 -4.88 -27.88
C LYS A 180 2.52 -4.91 -27.55
N ILE A 181 3.05 -6.07 -27.13
CA ILE A 181 4.49 -6.26 -26.89
C ILE A 181 5.31 -6.18 -28.20
N LEU A 182 4.70 -6.55 -29.34
CA LEU A 182 5.31 -6.45 -30.66
C LEU A 182 5.18 -5.04 -31.26
N GLU A 183 4.22 -4.24 -30.79
CA GLU A 183 4.01 -2.84 -31.19
C GLU A 183 5.04 -1.90 -30.54
N ASP A 184 5.40 -2.13 -29.27
CA ASP A 184 6.53 -1.44 -28.60
C ASP A 184 7.38 -2.42 -27.75
N PRO A 185 8.45 -2.99 -28.36
CA PRO A 185 9.38 -3.87 -27.65
C PRO A 185 10.16 -3.17 -26.51
N GLN A 186 10.35 -1.85 -26.60
CA GLN A 186 11.13 -1.09 -25.63
C GLN A 186 10.32 -0.84 -24.35
N ALA A 187 9.08 -0.35 -24.47
CA ALA A 187 8.16 -0.21 -23.34
C ALA A 187 7.89 -1.56 -22.64
N SER A 188 7.84 -2.65 -23.42
CA SER A 188 7.72 -4.01 -22.91
C SER A 188 8.94 -4.42 -22.08
N MET A 189 10.16 -4.15 -22.56
CA MET A 189 11.39 -4.43 -21.82
C MET A 189 11.50 -3.67 -20.51
N ASP A 190 10.99 -2.44 -20.46
CA ASP A 190 11.01 -1.63 -19.24
C ASP A 190 9.98 -2.13 -18.22
N LEU A 191 8.81 -2.64 -18.67
CA LEU A 191 7.87 -3.38 -17.83
C LEU A 191 8.48 -4.70 -17.28
N TYR A 192 9.24 -5.44 -18.09
CA TYR A 192 9.94 -6.65 -17.60
C TYR A 192 11.06 -6.33 -16.62
N HIS A 193 11.78 -5.22 -16.80
CA HIS A 193 12.79 -4.77 -15.84
C HIS A 193 12.17 -4.39 -14.49
N PHE A 194 11.01 -3.73 -14.52
CA PHE A 194 10.19 -3.47 -13.33
C PHE A 194 9.80 -4.76 -12.61
N ILE A 195 9.22 -5.75 -13.32
CA ILE A 195 8.81 -7.04 -12.74
C ILE A 195 10.01 -7.82 -12.17
N GLY A 196 11.16 -7.83 -12.85
CA GLY A 196 12.36 -8.51 -12.36
C GLY A 196 12.93 -7.88 -11.08
N THR A 197 13.02 -6.55 -11.05
CA THR A 197 13.49 -5.79 -9.87
C THR A 197 12.54 -5.97 -8.69
N LEU A 198 11.23 -5.97 -8.97
CA LEU A 198 10.18 -6.23 -8.00
C LEU A 198 10.33 -7.61 -7.34
N VAL A 199 10.49 -8.68 -8.13
CA VAL A 199 10.67 -10.04 -7.59
C VAL A 199 11.93 -10.16 -6.73
N GLN A 200 13.03 -9.49 -7.11
CA GLN A 200 14.25 -9.45 -6.29
C GLN A 200 14.07 -8.71 -4.96
N SER A 201 13.33 -7.58 -4.95
CA SER A 201 12.99 -6.85 -3.73
C SER A 201 12.16 -7.72 -2.78
N ILE A 202 11.11 -8.35 -3.32
CA ILE A 202 10.24 -9.27 -2.58
C ILE A 202 11.06 -10.42 -1.97
N GLY A 203 11.94 -11.06 -2.75
CA GLY A 203 12.73 -12.21 -2.27
C GLY A 203 13.65 -11.89 -1.08
N LYS A 204 14.31 -10.73 -1.09
CA LYS A 204 15.21 -10.31 0.01
C LYS A 204 14.47 -10.07 1.31
N ASP A 205 13.33 -9.38 1.25
CA ASP A 205 12.59 -9.04 2.47
C ASP A 205 12.02 -10.30 3.13
N TYR A 206 11.41 -11.22 2.36
CA TYR A 206 10.83 -12.47 2.89
C TYR A 206 11.86 -13.35 3.63
N LEU A 207 13.13 -13.34 3.20
CA LEU A 207 14.20 -14.08 3.87
C LEU A 207 14.57 -13.45 5.23
N HIS A 208 14.58 -12.13 5.32
CA HIS A 208 14.82 -11.41 6.58
C HIS A 208 13.70 -11.70 7.59
N ASP A 209 12.44 -11.53 7.16
CA ASP A 209 11.24 -11.78 7.96
C ASP A 209 11.18 -13.23 8.48
N PHE A 210 11.69 -14.19 7.72
CA PHE A 210 11.77 -15.60 8.13
C PHE A 210 12.78 -15.83 9.27
N MET A 211 13.96 -15.22 9.21
CA MET A 211 14.99 -15.38 10.25
C MET A 211 14.57 -14.74 11.59
N GLU A 212 13.88 -13.60 11.55
CA GLU A 212 13.37 -12.95 12.77
C GLU A 212 12.27 -13.79 13.43
N ARG A 213 11.32 -14.30 12.65
CA ARG A 213 10.25 -15.22 13.13
C ARG A 213 10.82 -16.44 13.85
N GLU A 214 11.80 -17.11 13.26
CA GLU A 214 12.42 -18.30 13.87
C GLU A 214 13.19 -17.95 15.16
N THR A 215 13.78 -16.75 15.23
CA THR A 215 14.44 -16.24 16.43
C THR A 215 13.44 -15.97 17.56
N LEU A 216 12.33 -15.29 17.27
CA LEU A 216 11.25 -15.05 18.22
C LEU A 216 10.58 -16.35 18.68
N ARG A 217 10.40 -17.33 17.78
CA ARG A 217 9.87 -18.66 18.11
C ARG A 217 10.78 -19.39 19.09
N LYS A 218 12.10 -19.40 18.84
CA LYS A 218 13.11 -19.95 19.76
C LYS A 218 13.11 -19.24 21.12
N ALA A 219 13.01 -17.92 21.14
CA ALA A 219 12.94 -17.15 22.39
C ALA A 219 11.67 -17.46 23.20
N LYS A 220 10.50 -17.61 22.56
CA LYS A 220 9.25 -18.04 23.22
C LYS A 220 9.36 -19.45 23.80
N LEU A 221 9.96 -20.39 23.05
CA LEU A 221 10.21 -21.77 23.51
C LEU A 221 11.11 -21.80 24.75
N GLN A 222 12.25 -21.10 24.70
CA GLN A 222 13.18 -20.96 25.84
C GLN A 222 12.54 -20.27 27.04
N TRP A 223 11.72 -19.24 26.81
CA TRP A 223 10.96 -18.58 27.88
C TRP A 223 9.98 -19.55 28.54
N LEU A 224 9.28 -20.40 27.76
CA LEU A 224 8.34 -21.39 28.31
C LEU A 224 9.02 -22.54 29.06
N GLU A 225 10.22 -22.94 28.66
CA GLU A 225 11.05 -23.90 29.42
C GLU A 225 11.54 -23.31 30.75
N ALA A 226 11.85 -22.00 30.78
CA ALA A 226 12.26 -21.28 31.99
C ALA A 226 11.07 -20.76 32.84
N ALA A 227 9.87 -20.68 32.26
CA ALA A 227 8.68 -20.19 32.92
C ALA A 227 8.08 -21.27 33.82
N GLY A 228 8.04 -20.98 35.12
CA GLY A 228 7.30 -21.84 36.07
C GLY A 228 5.83 -22.00 35.65
N LEU A 229 5.29 -23.18 35.92
CA LEU A 229 3.94 -23.65 35.55
C LEU A 229 2.82 -22.59 35.55
N GLU A 230 2.80 -21.71 36.55
CA GLU A 230 1.74 -20.69 36.67
C GLU A 230 1.77 -19.70 35.50
N LYS A 231 2.95 -19.24 35.08
CA LYS A 231 3.12 -18.38 33.90
C LYS A 231 2.78 -19.09 32.59
N VAL A 232 2.97 -20.41 32.54
CA VAL A 232 2.57 -21.24 31.39
C VAL A 232 1.04 -21.30 31.27
N ILE A 233 0.35 -21.48 32.40
CA ILE A 233 -1.12 -21.43 32.46
C ILE A 233 -1.61 -20.04 32.04
N GLU A 234 -1.08 -18.98 32.66
CA GLU A 234 -1.42 -17.58 32.34
C GLU A 234 -1.22 -17.26 30.86
N TYR A 235 -0.12 -17.71 30.23
CA TYR A 235 0.14 -17.54 28.80
C TYR A 235 -0.97 -18.17 27.94
N PHE A 236 -1.32 -19.43 28.18
CA PHE A 236 -2.33 -20.10 27.38
C PHE A 236 -3.75 -19.57 27.64
N GLU A 237 -4.07 -19.16 28.88
CA GLU A 237 -5.33 -18.46 29.18
C GLU A 237 -5.41 -17.12 28.45
N ALA A 238 -4.34 -16.32 28.49
CA ALA A 238 -4.25 -15.08 27.74
C ALA A 238 -4.38 -15.31 26.23
N SER A 239 -3.79 -16.38 25.67
CA SER A 239 -3.90 -16.73 24.25
C SER A 239 -5.34 -17.02 23.81
N LEU A 240 -6.16 -17.61 24.69
CA LEU A 240 -7.58 -17.88 24.43
C LEU A 240 -8.46 -16.63 24.54
N THR A 241 -8.11 -15.66 25.39
CA THR A 241 -8.86 -14.40 25.58
C THR A 241 -8.28 -13.23 24.80
N LYS A 242 -7.25 -13.48 23.98
CA LYS A 242 -6.49 -12.49 23.23
C LYS A 242 -7.37 -11.68 22.27
N LYS A 243 -7.29 -10.35 22.39
CA LYS A 243 -7.87 -9.39 21.44
C LYS A 243 -7.25 -9.55 20.06
N ARG A 244 -8.05 -9.36 19.01
CA ARG A 244 -7.63 -9.34 17.61
C ARG A 244 -8.19 -8.13 16.89
N ALA A 245 -7.53 -7.70 15.83
CA ALA A 245 -8.01 -6.63 14.97
C ALA A 245 -7.92 -7.02 13.49
N VAL A 246 -8.87 -6.55 12.69
CA VAL A 246 -8.90 -6.74 11.24
C VAL A 246 -9.17 -5.39 10.59
N MET A 247 -8.24 -4.92 9.79
CA MET A 247 -8.34 -3.69 9.01
C MET A 247 -8.55 -4.05 7.55
N ILE A 248 -9.72 -3.70 7.02
CA ILE A 248 -10.09 -3.85 5.61
C ILE A 248 -9.96 -2.47 4.96
N MET A 249 -8.98 -2.33 4.08
CA MET A 249 -8.81 -1.14 3.25
C MET A 249 -9.41 -1.42 1.88
N VAL A 250 -10.32 -0.57 1.41
CA VAL A 250 -10.88 -0.64 0.06
C VAL A 250 -10.61 0.68 -0.63
N ASP A 251 -9.97 0.65 -1.80
CA ASP A 251 -9.53 1.85 -2.50
C ASP A 251 -10.73 2.54 -3.20
N GLY A 252 -10.77 3.88 -3.14
CA GLY A 252 -11.72 4.71 -3.88
C GLY A 252 -13.19 4.68 -3.44
N VAL A 253 -13.55 4.02 -2.33
CA VAL A 253 -14.96 3.95 -1.86
C VAL A 253 -15.30 5.08 -0.90
N GLY A 254 -16.12 6.03 -1.38
CA GLY A 254 -16.69 7.08 -0.54
C GLY A 254 -17.74 6.55 0.47
N GLY A 255 -17.75 7.09 1.69
CA GLY A 255 -18.64 6.66 2.77
C GLY A 255 -20.11 6.98 2.48
N GLN A 256 -20.42 8.25 2.15
CA GLN A 256 -21.79 8.64 1.76
C GLN A 256 -22.24 7.90 0.49
N TYR A 257 -21.33 7.69 -0.46
CA TYR A 257 -21.59 6.97 -1.69
C TYR A 257 -22.04 5.52 -1.42
N LEU A 258 -21.33 4.77 -0.58
CA LEU A 258 -21.74 3.42 -0.19
C LEU A 258 -23.08 3.44 0.59
N GLU A 259 -23.25 4.38 1.52
CA GLU A 259 -24.51 4.53 2.27
C GLU A 259 -25.72 4.80 1.35
N ASP A 260 -25.54 5.56 0.27
CA ASP A 260 -26.59 5.85 -0.71
C ASP A 260 -26.88 4.65 -1.63
N LEU A 261 -25.87 3.87 -2.03
CA LEU A 261 -26.06 2.60 -2.76
C LEU A 261 -26.85 1.57 -1.93
N LEU A 262 -26.53 1.46 -0.64
CA LEU A 262 -27.26 0.57 0.29
C LEU A 262 -28.72 0.99 0.44
N LYS A 263 -29.00 2.29 0.62
CA LYS A 263 -30.37 2.84 0.65
C LYS A 263 -31.12 2.65 -0.67
N ALA A 264 -30.43 2.66 -1.80
CA ALA A 264 -31.01 2.37 -3.11
C ALA A 264 -31.30 0.87 -3.34
N GLY A 265 -30.92 -0.01 -2.39
CA GLY A 265 -31.23 -1.44 -2.43
C GLY A 265 -30.26 -2.27 -3.27
N HIS A 266 -29.03 -1.81 -3.45
CA HIS A 266 -27.99 -2.61 -4.13
C HIS A 266 -27.70 -3.92 -3.37
N PRO A 267 -27.38 -5.03 -4.08
CA PRO A 267 -27.33 -6.37 -3.51
C PRO A 267 -26.02 -6.67 -2.76
N TYR A 268 -25.72 -5.89 -1.71
CA TYR A 268 -24.54 -6.04 -0.86
C TYR A 268 -24.95 -6.45 0.56
N PRO A 269 -25.36 -7.72 0.79
CA PRO A 269 -25.95 -8.15 2.07
C PRO A 269 -24.98 -8.06 3.25
N THR A 270 -23.67 -8.23 3.02
CA THR A 270 -22.64 -8.09 4.05
C THR A 270 -22.43 -6.62 4.41
N LEU A 271 -22.28 -5.75 3.41
CA LEU A 271 -22.09 -4.31 3.60
C LEU A 271 -23.34 -3.65 4.20
N GLN A 272 -24.55 -4.12 3.85
CA GLN A 272 -25.80 -3.73 4.50
C GLN A 272 -25.79 -4.10 6.00
N THR A 273 -25.42 -5.35 6.32
CA THR A 273 -25.32 -5.81 7.71
C THR A 273 -24.29 -4.98 8.50
N LEU A 274 -23.15 -4.65 7.89
CA LEU A 274 -22.15 -3.78 8.49
C LEU A 274 -22.68 -2.36 8.70
N HIS A 275 -23.35 -1.75 7.71
CA HIS A 275 -23.96 -0.43 7.85
C HIS A 275 -24.93 -0.37 9.04
N ASP A 276 -25.76 -1.40 9.22
CA ASP A 276 -26.80 -1.43 10.25
C ASP A 276 -26.28 -1.79 11.65
N GLN A 277 -25.07 -2.37 11.76
CA GLN A 277 -24.51 -2.91 13.01
C GLN A 277 -23.14 -2.33 13.39
N SER A 278 -22.63 -1.32 12.67
CA SER A 278 -21.33 -0.69 12.94
C SER A 278 -21.44 0.64 13.69
N ALA A 279 -20.33 1.05 14.30
CA ALA A 279 -20.06 2.47 14.51
C ALA A 279 -19.59 3.06 13.18
N TRP A 280 -20.48 3.76 12.49
CA TRP A 280 -20.27 4.30 11.14
C TRP A 280 -19.86 5.78 11.22
N VAL A 281 -18.71 6.14 10.66
CA VAL A 281 -18.29 7.54 10.57
C VAL A 281 -19.01 8.20 9.39
N LYS A 282 -19.94 9.11 9.68
CA LYS A 282 -20.80 9.75 8.66
C LYS A 282 -20.05 10.73 7.76
N ARG A 283 -18.92 11.27 8.25
CA ARG A 283 -18.01 12.17 7.54
C ARG A 283 -16.56 11.79 7.87
N SER A 284 -15.96 10.89 7.09
CA SER A 284 -14.54 10.50 7.28
C SER A 284 -13.67 11.24 6.28
N SER A 285 -12.88 12.19 6.77
CA SER A 285 -12.00 13.05 5.97
C SER A 285 -10.74 12.29 5.53
N ALA A 286 -10.55 12.19 4.21
CA ALA A 286 -9.29 11.89 3.56
C ALA A 286 -8.42 13.17 3.43
N SER A 287 -7.10 13.00 3.50
CA SER A 287 -6.14 14.11 3.43
C SER A 287 -5.99 14.65 2.00
N THR A 288 -5.68 15.93 1.86
CA THR A 288 -5.61 16.68 0.58
C THR A 288 -4.20 16.69 -0.01
N PRO A 289 -3.96 16.22 -1.25
CA PRO A 289 -4.93 15.69 -2.20
C PRO A 289 -5.38 14.27 -1.86
N THR A 290 -6.62 13.94 -2.24
CA THR A 290 -7.31 12.67 -1.98
C THR A 290 -6.78 11.54 -2.87
N ILE A 291 -5.52 11.12 -2.65
CA ILE A 291 -4.79 10.11 -3.44
C ILE A 291 -4.34 8.93 -2.60
N SER A 292 -4.20 7.77 -3.22
CA SER A 292 -3.82 6.52 -2.57
C SER A 292 -2.42 6.56 -1.97
N THR A 293 -1.39 6.97 -2.71
CA THR A 293 0.01 6.97 -2.19
C THR A 293 0.23 7.87 -0.98
N ARG A 294 -0.59 8.91 -0.80
CA ARG A 294 -0.62 9.75 0.41
C ARG A 294 -1.47 9.13 1.51
N ASN A 295 -2.72 8.77 1.20
CA ASN A 295 -3.69 8.37 2.21
C ASN A 295 -3.49 6.94 2.71
N ILE A 296 -3.06 5.99 1.86
CA ILE A 296 -2.62 4.65 2.30
C ILE A 296 -1.45 4.77 3.29
N ALA A 297 -0.47 5.64 3.03
CA ALA A 297 0.64 5.86 3.96
C ALA A 297 0.15 6.38 5.32
N ILE A 298 -0.85 7.27 5.34
CA ILE A 298 -1.50 7.74 6.58
C ILE A 298 -2.26 6.60 7.27
N LEU A 299 -3.03 5.80 6.51
CA LEU A 299 -3.85 4.70 7.02
C LEU A 299 -3.02 3.50 7.53
N GLU A 300 -1.83 3.26 6.98
CA GLU A 300 -0.91 2.20 7.44
C GLU A 300 0.04 2.67 8.55
N THR A 301 0.03 3.95 8.97
CA THR A 301 0.95 4.49 10.00
C THR A 301 0.28 5.23 11.16
N GLY A 302 -0.87 5.89 10.93
CA GLY A 302 -1.47 6.84 11.88
C GLY A 302 -0.68 8.15 12.00
N ILE A 303 0.14 8.49 11.01
CA ILE A 303 1.02 9.65 10.97
C ILE A 303 0.66 10.52 9.75
N SER A 304 0.80 11.84 9.86
CA SER A 304 0.45 12.78 8.79
C SER A 304 1.58 12.96 7.77
N VAL A 305 1.31 13.71 6.69
CA VAL A 305 2.32 14.01 5.65
C VAL A 305 3.50 14.81 6.17
N ALA A 306 3.32 15.61 7.22
CA ALA A 306 4.39 16.39 7.82
C ALA A 306 4.04 16.73 9.28
N ASP A 307 4.92 16.38 10.21
CA ASP A 307 4.95 16.98 11.54
C ASP A 307 6.16 17.94 11.63
N LEU A 308 6.03 18.99 12.42
CA LEU A 308 6.80 20.23 12.24
C LEU A 308 8.27 20.12 12.66
N GLU A 309 9.15 19.93 11.66
CA GLU A 309 10.62 20.03 11.72
C GLU A 309 11.27 19.81 13.10
N VAL A 310 11.13 18.59 13.64
CA VAL A 310 11.96 18.12 14.74
C VAL A 310 13.19 17.38 14.22
N LYS A 311 14.35 18.03 14.37
CA LYS A 311 15.65 17.48 13.97
C LYS A 311 15.94 16.15 14.68
N GLY A 312 15.78 15.05 13.93
CA GLY A 312 16.41 13.77 14.22
C GLY A 312 15.56 12.69 14.91
N GLU A 313 14.32 12.98 15.33
CA GLU A 313 13.51 12.03 16.13
C GLU A 313 11.99 12.05 15.84
N GLN A 314 11.53 12.61 14.72
CA GLN A 314 10.09 12.73 14.45
C GLN A 314 9.69 12.06 13.14
N ALA A 315 8.51 11.46 13.21
CA ALA A 315 7.95 10.59 12.21
C ALA A 315 6.98 11.35 11.30
N SER A 316 7.11 11.13 10.00
CA SER A 316 6.33 11.77 8.93
C SER A 316 6.20 10.78 7.78
N THR A 317 5.14 10.82 6.98
CA THR A 317 5.12 10.05 5.72
C THR A 317 5.90 10.76 4.60
N ASP A 318 5.99 12.09 4.64
CA ASP A 318 6.64 12.98 3.64
C ASP A 318 6.22 12.70 2.17
N ILE A 319 5.01 12.18 1.96
CA ILE A 319 4.39 12.00 0.63
C ILE A 319 3.33 13.08 0.40
N PRO A 320 3.69 14.27 -0.13
CA PRO A 320 2.72 15.36 -0.31
C PRO A 320 1.74 15.12 -1.45
N ASN A 321 2.18 14.45 -2.52
CA ASN A 321 1.40 14.17 -3.72
C ASN A 321 2.00 12.96 -4.46
N PHE A 322 1.32 12.44 -5.48
CA PHE A 322 1.71 11.28 -6.28
C PHE A 322 2.88 11.56 -7.24
N THR A 323 3.06 12.84 -7.57
CA THR A 323 4.26 13.41 -8.19
C THR A 323 4.76 14.61 -7.44
N TYR A 324 6.07 14.73 -7.25
CA TYR A 324 6.72 15.90 -6.66
C TYR A 324 8.16 16.07 -7.13
N VAL A 325 8.77 17.22 -6.83
CA VAL A 325 10.18 17.51 -7.05
C VAL A 325 10.91 17.58 -5.71
N ASP A 326 11.88 16.68 -5.50
CA ASP A 326 12.84 16.81 -4.40
C ASP A 326 13.92 17.81 -4.81
N ARG A 327 13.75 19.06 -4.35
CA ARG A 327 14.69 20.15 -4.63
C ARG A 327 16.06 19.91 -3.99
N GLN A 328 16.16 19.18 -2.88
CA GLN A 328 17.43 18.93 -2.21
C GLN A 328 18.28 17.92 -2.99
N LYS A 329 17.66 16.84 -3.46
CA LYS A 329 18.28 15.79 -4.30
C LYS A 329 18.33 16.17 -5.79
N GLN A 330 17.62 17.23 -6.19
CA GLN A 330 17.42 17.65 -7.59
C GLN A 330 16.77 16.54 -8.46
N GLU A 331 15.92 15.72 -7.82
CA GLU A 331 15.17 14.65 -8.43
C GLU A 331 13.67 14.99 -8.54
N TRP A 332 12.95 14.21 -9.33
CA TRP A 332 11.48 14.17 -9.34
C TRP A 332 11.03 12.75 -8.99
N MET A 333 9.85 12.59 -8.39
CA MET A 333 9.26 11.29 -8.09
C MET A 333 7.95 11.09 -8.85
N TYR A 334 7.68 9.86 -9.26
CA TYR A 334 6.39 9.45 -9.83
C TYR A 334 6.10 7.98 -9.50
N PHE A 335 5.01 7.74 -8.77
CA PHE A 335 4.72 6.41 -8.24
C PHE A 335 4.01 5.47 -9.24
N TRP A 336 3.41 5.98 -10.33
CA TRP A 336 2.93 5.17 -11.47
C TRP A 336 4.06 4.94 -12.49
N GLY A 337 5.09 4.27 -12.01
CA GLY A 337 6.34 4.12 -12.72
C GLY A 337 7.43 3.57 -11.84
N ARG A 338 8.69 3.83 -12.22
CA ARG A 338 9.89 3.28 -11.58
C ARG A 338 9.96 3.50 -10.06
N ASP A 339 9.50 4.65 -9.57
CA ASP A 339 9.66 5.00 -8.14
C ASP A 339 8.55 4.41 -7.23
N GLY A 340 7.53 3.74 -7.77
CA GLY A 340 6.48 3.08 -6.97
C GLY A 340 7.02 2.07 -5.96
N ILE A 341 8.07 1.31 -6.32
CA ILE A 341 8.75 0.38 -5.42
C ILE A 341 9.48 1.06 -4.24
N ARG A 342 9.77 2.37 -4.35
CA ARG A 342 10.50 3.14 -3.33
C ARG A 342 9.59 3.78 -2.29
N LEU A 343 8.27 3.79 -2.49
CA LEU A 343 7.31 4.46 -1.62
C LEU A 343 7.51 4.08 -0.13
N ARG A 344 7.69 2.78 0.11
CA ARG A 344 8.01 2.20 1.42
C ARG A 344 9.34 2.68 2.01
N GLU A 345 10.39 2.77 1.19
CA GLU A 345 11.71 3.25 1.62
C GLU A 345 11.64 4.72 2.02
N LEU A 346 10.91 5.54 1.25
CA LEU A 346 10.75 6.98 1.49
C LEU A 346 9.99 7.27 2.79
N VAL A 347 8.87 6.58 3.04
CA VAL A 347 8.11 6.70 4.30
C VAL A 347 8.97 6.28 5.51
N LYS A 348 9.83 5.28 5.34
CA LYS A 348 10.78 4.84 6.39
C LYS A 348 11.97 5.81 6.57
N GLU A 349 12.50 6.39 5.50
CA GLU A 349 13.49 7.47 5.53
C GLU A 349 12.95 8.72 6.27
N ALA A 350 11.65 9.01 6.10
CA ALA A 350 10.92 10.06 6.81
C ALA A 350 10.53 9.71 8.27
N GLY A 351 10.89 8.50 8.73
CA GLY A 351 10.76 8.08 10.12
C GLY A 351 9.37 7.60 10.54
N ALA A 352 8.39 7.55 9.64
CA ALA A 352 7.10 6.94 9.94
C ALA A 352 7.23 5.44 10.17
N LYS A 353 6.64 4.97 11.28
CA LYS A 353 6.49 3.56 11.59
C LYS A 353 5.15 3.07 11.10
N THR A 354 5.14 1.89 10.49
CA THR A 354 3.89 1.27 10.07
C THR A 354 3.14 0.68 11.27
N ILE A 355 1.86 0.36 11.11
CA ILE A 355 1.06 -0.35 12.10
C ILE A 355 1.70 -1.71 12.44
N PHE A 356 2.33 -2.36 11.47
CA PHE A 356 3.07 -3.61 11.67
C PHE A 356 4.29 -3.43 12.58
N GLU A 357 5.11 -2.40 12.33
CA GLU A 357 6.27 -2.06 13.19
C GLU A 357 5.83 -1.63 14.60
N SER A 358 4.69 -0.94 14.70
CA SER A 358 4.08 -0.50 15.96
C SER A 358 3.45 -1.64 16.77
N LEU A 359 3.19 -2.79 16.13
CA LEU A 359 2.58 -3.97 16.72
C LEU A 359 3.55 -5.12 16.98
N ALA A 360 4.87 -4.96 16.87
CA ALA A 360 5.80 -5.95 17.42
C ALA A 360 5.56 -6.06 18.96
N PRO A 361 5.20 -7.23 19.54
CA PRO A 361 5.46 -8.61 19.09
C PRO A 361 4.20 -9.44 18.73
N TYR A 362 3.12 -8.79 18.32
CA TYR A 362 1.88 -9.45 17.87
C TYR A 362 2.12 -10.18 16.54
N GLN A 363 1.35 -11.25 16.31
CA GLN A 363 1.33 -11.98 15.06
C GLN A 363 0.52 -11.18 14.03
N THR A 364 1.20 -10.58 13.06
CA THR A 364 0.58 -9.73 12.05
C THR A 364 0.58 -10.39 10.67
N VAL A 365 -0.47 -10.18 9.89
CA VAL A 365 -0.61 -10.68 8.51
C VAL A 365 -1.06 -9.55 7.60
N SER A 366 -0.44 -9.43 6.43
CA SER A 366 -0.85 -8.55 5.32
C SER A 366 -1.37 -9.37 4.15
N PHE A 367 -2.37 -8.85 3.44
CA PHE A 367 -2.67 -9.29 2.08
C PHE A 367 -2.90 -8.05 1.20
N LEU A 368 -2.05 -7.90 0.17
CA LEU A 368 -2.03 -6.78 -0.80
C LEU A 368 -1.69 -5.39 -0.25
N ALA A 369 -1.37 -5.20 1.02
CA ALA A 369 -1.00 -3.87 1.52
C ALA A 369 0.33 -3.36 0.93
N GLN A 370 0.57 -2.05 1.01
CA GLN A 370 1.75 -1.41 0.39
C GLN A 370 2.90 -1.23 1.39
N PHE A 371 2.62 -1.04 2.68
CA PHE A 371 3.62 -0.76 3.72
C PHE A 371 3.83 -1.94 4.69
N ASP A 372 3.83 -3.15 4.15
CA ASP A 372 3.72 -4.39 4.93
C ASP A 372 5.04 -5.06 5.38
N THR A 373 6.20 -4.39 5.31
CA THR A 373 7.49 -5.05 5.58
C THR A 373 7.65 -5.70 6.93
N ALA A 374 7.02 -5.17 7.98
CA ALA A 374 7.06 -5.77 9.31
C ALA A 374 5.89 -6.73 9.58
N ALA A 375 5.06 -7.04 8.56
CA ALA A 375 4.04 -8.07 8.67
C ALA A 375 4.72 -9.44 8.79
N ASN A 376 4.31 -10.26 9.77
CA ASN A 376 4.97 -11.56 9.97
C ASN A 376 4.64 -12.56 8.86
N ASP A 377 3.51 -12.43 8.17
CA ASP A 377 3.26 -13.15 6.92
C ASP A 377 2.52 -12.21 5.96
N ARG A 378 2.80 -12.33 4.66
CA ARG A 378 2.32 -11.35 3.69
C ARG A 378 2.22 -11.87 2.28
N PHE A 379 1.49 -11.13 1.47
CA PHE A 379 1.42 -11.27 0.03
C PHE A 379 1.46 -9.89 -0.62
N SER A 380 2.54 -9.60 -1.34
CA SER A 380 2.83 -8.28 -1.89
C SER A 380 1.74 -7.75 -2.82
N TYR A 381 1.35 -6.48 -2.64
CA TYR A 381 0.51 -5.70 -3.55
C TYR A 381 0.83 -5.94 -5.03
N PHE A 382 2.09 -5.71 -5.42
CA PHE A 382 2.51 -5.80 -6.82
C PHE A 382 2.46 -7.23 -7.38
N LEU A 383 2.64 -8.26 -6.55
CA LEU A 383 2.44 -9.64 -6.96
C LEU A 383 0.94 -9.90 -7.20
N GLY A 384 0.07 -9.28 -6.41
CA GLY A 384 -1.37 -9.20 -6.65
C GLY A 384 -1.74 -8.58 -7.98
N GLU A 385 -1.18 -7.40 -8.30
CA GLU A 385 -1.34 -6.76 -9.61
C GLU A 385 -0.98 -7.69 -10.77
N VAL A 386 0.18 -8.36 -10.69
CA VAL A 386 0.59 -9.33 -11.71
C VAL A 386 -0.39 -10.51 -11.78
N MET A 387 -0.83 -11.06 -10.64
CA MET A 387 -1.78 -12.17 -10.61
C MET A 387 -3.18 -11.79 -11.12
N TRP A 388 -3.65 -10.60 -10.80
CA TRP A 388 -4.91 -10.06 -11.29
C TRP A 388 -4.91 -9.90 -12.81
N GLN A 389 -3.80 -9.42 -13.37
CA GLN A 389 -3.60 -9.32 -14.82
C GLN A 389 -3.50 -10.69 -15.53
N LEU A 390 -3.15 -11.76 -14.81
CA LEU A 390 -3.23 -13.14 -15.30
C LEU A 390 -4.63 -13.73 -15.17
N LYS A 391 -5.32 -13.46 -14.06
CA LYS A 391 -6.69 -13.89 -13.78
C LYS A 391 -7.33 -13.02 -12.68
N PRO A 392 -8.39 -12.24 -13.00
CA PRO A 392 -9.15 -11.50 -11.99
C PRO A 392 -9.65 -12.41 -10.86
N GLY A 393 -9.55 -11.93 -9.61
CA GLY A 393 -9.93 -12.66 -8.40
C GLY A 393 -8.90 -13.67 -7.87
N LEU A 394 -7.77 -13.89 -8.58
CA LEU A 394 -6.79 -14.91 -8.20
C LEU A 394 -6.03 -14.55 -6.93
N ALA A 395 -5.64 -13.28 -6.77
CA ALA A 395 -4.96 -12.81 -5.58
C ALA A 395 -5.86 -13.03 -4.35
N GLU A 396 -7.07 -12.48 -4.35
CA GLU A 396 -8.04 -12.56 -3.25
C GLU A 396 -8.29 -14.03 -2.86
N ALA A 397 -8.45 -14.92 -3.85
CA ALA A 397 -8.64 -16.33 -3.63
C ALA A 397 -7.45 -16.99 -2.90
N ILE A 398 -6.21 -16.57 -3.16
CA ILE A 398 -5.01 -17.06 -2.45
C ILE A 398 -4.99 -16.53 -1.01
N GLY A 399 -5.23 -15.24 -0.81
CA GLY A 399 -5.29 -14.62 0.53
C GLY A 399 -6.36 -15.22 1.43
N LEU A 400 -7.59 -15.33 0.91
CA LEU A 400 -8.73 -15.94 1.61
C LEU A 400 -8.51 -17.44 1.86
N SER A 401 -7.84 -18.16 0.94
CA SER A 401 -7.49 -19.57 1.15
C SER A 401 -6.47 -19.74 2.29
N ASN A 402 -5.44 -18.89 2.37
CA ASN A 402 -4.50 -18.85 3.48
C ASN A 402 -5.23 -18.54 4.81
N LEU A 403 -6.11 -17.53 4.83
CA LEU A 403 -6.86 -17.17 6.03
C LEU A 403 -7.84 -18.28 6.48
N ASN A 404 -8.44 -19.02 5.55
CA ASN A 404 -9.27 -20.19 5.83
C ASN A 404 -8.44 -21.36 6.41
N GLN A 405 -7.19 -21.55 5.95
CA GLN A 405 -6.27 -22.50 6.55
C GLN A 405 -5.89 -22.08 7.97
N ARG A 406 -5.54 -20.80 8.18
CA ARG A 406 -5.27 -20.20 9.50
C ARG A 406 -6.45 -20.34 10.47
N THR A 407 -7.67 -20.21 9.97
CA THR A 407 -8.93 -20.45 10.71
C THR A 407 -9.00 -21.87 11.25
N LYS A 408 -8.81 -22.88 10.40
CA LYS A 408 -8.82 -24.29 10.79
C LYS A 408 -7.73 -24.61 11.82
N THR A 409 -6.53 -24.06 11.62
CA THR A 409 -5.42 -24.19 12.57
C THR A 409 -5.76 -23.55 13.91
N GLU A 410 -6.30 -22.34 13.94
CA GLU A 410 -6.72 -21.65 15.18
C GLU A 410 -7.81 -22.41 15.95
N THR A 411 -8.81 -22.98 15.26
CA THR A 411 -9.81 -23.85 15.90
C THR A 411 -9.14 -25.04 16.60
N ALA A 412 -8.21 -25.72 15.91
CA ALA A 412 -7.47 -26.85 16.47
C ALA A 412 -6.54 -26.43 17.63
N LEU A 413 -5.84 -25.30 17.50
CA LEU A 413 -5.01 -24.72 18.57
C LEU A 413 -5.85 -24.37 19.80
N ASN A 414 -7.04 -23.79 19.63
CA ASN A 414 -7.92 -23.45 20.73
C ASN A 414 -8.42 -24.70 21.48
N GLU A 415 -8.69 -25.80 20.78
CA GLU A 415 -8.91 -27.09 21.43
C GLU A 415 -7.68 -27.59 22.21
N LYS A 416 -6.47 -27.53 21.63
CA LYS A 416 -5.22 -27.95 22.29
C LYS A 416 -4.94 -27.11 23.54
N ARG A 417 -5.05 -25.78 23.45
CA ARG A 417 -4.96 -24.80 24.56
C ARG A 417 -5.95 -25.15 25.68
N LEU A 418 -7.24 -25.35 25.36
CA LEU A 418 -8.27 -25.72 26.34
C LEU A 418 -8.05 -27.10 26.99
N LYS A 419 -7.50 -28.07 26.26
CA LYS A 419 -7.12 -29.39 26.81
C LYS A 419 -5.92 -29.23 27.77
N LEU A 420 -4.90 -28.47 27.38
CA LEU A 420 -3.71 -28.19 28.19
C LEU A 420 -4.05 -27.44 29.47
N ILE A 421 -4.79 -26.33 29.41
CA ILE A 421 -5.18 -25.54 30.60
C ILE A 421 -5.96 -26.40 31.61
N ARG A 422 -6.93 -27.20 31.15
CA ARG A 422 -7.68 -28.12 32.02
C ARG A 422 -6.78 -29.18 32.66
N TYR A 423 -5.82 -29.72 31.91
CA TYR A 423 -4.83 -30.66 32.43
C TYR A 423 -3.93 -29.99 33.49
N LEU A 424 -3.37 -28.81 33.22
CA LEU A 424 -2.48 -28.10 34.14
C LEU A 424 -3.22 -27.69 35.43
N LYS A 425 -4.45 -27.14 35.33
CA LYS A 425 -5.27 -26.78 36.49
C LYS A 425 -5.59 -27.99 37.37
N ARG A 426 -6.08 -29.08 36.79
CA ARG A 426 -6.39 -30.33 37.54
C ARG A 426 -5.17 -30.88 38.28
N ASN A 427 -3.97 -30.77 37.69
CA ASN A 427 -2.74 -31.27 38.30
C ASN A 427 -2.10 -30.31 39.31
N ARG A 428 -2.48 -29.01 39.31
CA ARG A 428 -2.08 -28.02 40.34
C ARG A 428 -2.63 -28.38 41.73
N GLU A 429 -3.82 -28.96 41.78
CA GLU A 429 -4.59 -29.21 43.02
C GLU A 429 -4.20 -30.52 43.74
N LEU A 430 -3.46 -31.42 43.09
CA LEU A 430 -3.12 -32.74 43.63
C LEU A 430 -1.70 -32.78 44.20
N TRP A 431 -1.58 -32.72 45.54
CA TRP A 431 -0.29 -32.75 46.25
C TRP A 431 0.58 -33.98 45.91
N ALA A 432 -0.05 -35.14 45.70
CA ALA A 432 0.63 -36.37 45.28
C ALA A 432 1.29 -36.28 43.89
N ASN A 433 0.78 -35.42 43.00
CA ASN A 433 1.33 -35.31 41.66
C ASN A 433 2.67 -34.57 41.67
N LYS A 434 2.91 -33.58 42.55
CA LYS A 434 4.20 -32.85 42.64
C LYS A 434 5.46 -33.74 42.77
N ILE A 435 5.31 -35.00 43.18
CA ILE A 435 6.38 -35.98 43.35
C ILE A 435 6.56 -36.90 42.11
N LEU A 436 5.54 -37.00 41.26
CA LEU A 436 5.46 -37.89 40.08
C LEU A 436 5.43 -37.15 38.74
N TRP A 437 5.62 -35.83 38.72
CA TRP A 437 5.66 -35.06 37.48
C TRP A 437 6.84 -35.49 36.60
N THR A 438 6.55 -35.73 35.33
CA THR A 438 7.54 -35.64 34.26
C THR A 438 7.22 -34.38 33.46
N ASP A 439 7.96 -33.29 33.73
CA ASP A 439 7.70 -31.96 33.15
C ASP A 439 7.59 -32.00 31.62
N ARG A 440 8.29 -32.95 31.00
CA ARG A 440 8.25 -33.25 29.56
C ARG A 440 6.86 -33.43 28.96
N HIS A 441 5.86 -34.00 29.65
CA HIS A 441 4.60 -34.31 28.97
C HIS A 441 3.79 -33.05 28.62
N TYR A 442 3.63 -32.12 29.55
CA TYR A 442 2.93 -30.86 29.26
C TYR A 442 3.79 -29.92 28.40
N LEU A 443 5.12 -29.94 28.58
CA LEU A 443 6.04 -29.20 27.72
C LEU A 443 5.90 -29.66 26.27
N ASN A 444 5.81 -30.96 25.98
CA ASN A 444 5.58 -31.44 24.61
C ASN A 444 4.29 -30.89 23.98
N ILE A 445 3.18 -30.83 24.74
CA ILE A 445 1.91 -30.25 24.25
C ILE A 445 2.04 -28.73 24.05
N ALA A 446 2.75 -28.04 24.95
CA ALA A 446 3.04 -26.61 24.81
C ALA A 446 3.93 -26.32 23.59
N HIS A 447 4.98 -27.11 23.36
CA HIS A 447 5.84 -27.05 22.18
C HIS A 447 5.04 -27.27 20.89
N GLU A 448 4.12 -28.26 20.87
CA GLU A 448 3.24 -28.52 19.74
C GLU A 448 2.37 -27.29 19.42
N ILE A 449 1.70 -26.72 20.43
CA ILE A 449 0.89 -25.49 20.29
C ILE A 449 1.74 -24.33 19.75
N LEU A 450 2.92 -24.07 20.33
CA LEU A 450 3.81 -23.00 19.86
C LEU A 450 4.35 -23.22 18.45
N SER A 451 4.54 -24.47 18.03
CA SER A 451 5.06 -24.81 16.70
C SER A 451 4.07 -24.60 15.55
N GLU A 452 2.79 -24.36 15.90
CA GLU A 452 1.70 -24.09 14.97
C GLU A 452 1.03 -22.73 15.23
N GLU A 453 1.37 -22.01 16.31
CA GLU A 453 0.71 -20.77 16.72
C GLU A 453 0.81 -19.67 15.66
N ASP A 454 1.99 -19.51 15.04
CA ASP A 454 2.26 -18.62 13.90
C ASP A 454 1.49 -18.98 12.62
N ARG A 455 0.90 -20.19 12.56
CA ARG A 455 0.01 -20.68 11.49
C ARG A 455 -1.47 -20.56 11.87
N GLY A 456 -1.80 -20.07 13.07
CA GLY A 456 -3.17 -19.71 13.47
C GLY A 456 -3.65 -18.41 12.82
N LEU A 457 -4.85 -17.96 13.21
CA LEU A 457 -5.38 -16.64 12.85
C LEU A 457 -4.52 -15.55 13.49
N PRO A 458 -4.18 -14.50 12.73
CA PRO A 458 -3.36 -13.41 13.23
C PRO A 458 -4.05 -12.63 14.33
N ASP A 459 -3.25 -11.84 15.03
CA ASP A 459 -3.73 -10.84 15.97
C ASP A 459 -4.10 -9.54 15.27
N PHE A 460 -3.39 -9.21 14.19
CA PHE A 460 -3.71 -8.10 13.29
C PHE A 460 -3.68 -8.61 11.85
N LEU A 461 -4.81 -8.48 11.14
CA LEU A 461 -4.90 -8.68 9.70
C LEU A 461 -5.11 -7.32 9.03
N LEU A 462 -4.29 -6.99 8.04
CA LEU A 462 -4.59 -5.93 7.07
C LEU A 462 -4.87 -6.59 5.71
N TRP A 463 -6.02 -6.28 5.13
CA TRP A 463 -6.32 -6.61 3.73
C TRP A 463 -6.60 -5.32 2.97
N TYR A 464 -5.88 -5.08 1.87
CA TYR A 464 -6.14 -3.98 0.95
C TYR A 464 -6.77 -4.49 -0.36
N ASN A 465 -7.78 -3.78 -0.86
CA ASN A 465 -8.51 -4.08 -2.09
C ASN A 465 -8.44 -2.88 -3.06
N PRO A 466 -7.55 -2.93 -4.09
CA PRO A 466 -7.40 -1.84 -5.07
C PRO A 466 -8.47 -1.86 -6.18
N TRP A 467 -9.28 -2.92 -6.27
CA TRP A 467 -10.00 -3.23 -7.51
C TRP A 467 -11.22 -2.36 -7.77
N VAL A 468 -11.81 -1.79 -6.72
CA VAL A 468 -12.97 -0.90 -6.86
C VAL A 468 -12.52 0.42 -7.51
N ASP A 469 -11.49 1.06 -6.96
CA ASP A 469 -10.88 2.25 -7.57
C ASP A 469 -10.42 2.00 -9.02
N HIS A 470 -9.57 0.98 -9.24
CA HIS A 470 -9.01 0.67 -10.56
C HIS A 470 -10.10 0.50 -11.65
N LYS A 471 -11.26 -0.06 -11.27
CA LYS A 471 -12.40 -0.29 -12.19
C LYS A 471 -13.31 0.92 -12.32
N SER A 472 -13.44 1.71 -11.26
CA SER A 472 -14.09 3.02 -11.34
C SER A 472 -13.30 4.02 -12.17
N HIS A 473 -11.96 3.96 -12.19
CA HIS A 473 -11.17 4.67 -13.20
C HIS A 473 -11.58 4.22 -14.61
N GLU A 474 -11.53 2.92 -14.92
CA GLU A 474 -11.82 2.39 -16.26
C GLU A 474 -13.25 2.71 -16.76
N PHE A 475 -14.27 2.63 -15.88
CA PHE A 475 -15.69 2.70 -16.29
C PHE A 475 -16.50 3.86 -15.69
N GLY A 476 -16.00 4.53 -14.65
CA GLY A 476 -16.74 5.46 -13.80
C GLY A 476 -17.38 4.73 -12.60
N PRO A 477 -17.45 5.36 -11.40
CA PRO A 477 -17.88 4.68 -10.17
C PRO A 477 -19.30 4.12 -10.24
N ASN A 478 -20.21 4.79 -10.94
CA ASN A 478 -21.62 4.38 -11.08
C ASN A 478 -21.87 3.34 -12.20
N HIS A 479 -20.84 2.77 -12.82
CA HIS A 479 -21.02 1.83 -13.93
C HIS A 479 -21.41 0.42 -13.43
N PRO A 480 -22.29 -0.33 -14.14
CA PRO A 480 -22.68 -1.69 -13.75
C PRO A 480 -21.50 -2.65 -13.57
N GLU A 481 -20.39 -2.48 -14.30
CA GLU A 481 -19.18 -3.29 -14.09
C GLU A 481 -18.63 -3.14 -12.65
N VAL A 482 -18.61 -1.92 -12.12
CA VAL A 482 -18.18 -1.63 -10.74
C VAL A 482 -19.24 -2.14 -9.77
N LEU A 483 -20.49 -1.73 -9.96
CA LEU A 483 -21.59 -1.95 -9.00
C LEU A 483 -22.03 -3.43 -8.92
N GLU A 484 -22.12 -4.14 -10.03
CA GLU A 484 -22.70 -5.50 -10.09
C GLU A 484 -21.64 -6.62 -10.03
N LYS A 485 -20.35 -6.30 -10.20
CA LYS A 485 -19.26 -7.29 -10.12
C LYS A 485 -18.24 -6.96 -9.05
N HIS A 486 -17.60 -5.80 -9.10
CA HIS A 486 -16.48 -5.49 -8.20
C HIS A 486 -16.94 -5.21 -6.76
N MET A 487 -17.99 -4.41 -6.58
CA MET A 487 -18.63 -4.21 -5.27
C MET A 487 -19.27 -5.50 -4.72
N VAL A 488 -19.90 -6.32 -5.58
CA VAL A 488 -20.46 -7.62 -5.18
C VAL A 488 -19.37 -8.60 -4.74
N LYS A 489 -18.23 -8.65 -5.44
CA LYS A 489 -17.08 -9.48 -5.05
C LYS A 489 -16.46 -9.00 -3.73
N PHE A 490 -16.34 -7.68 -3.55
CA PHE A 490 -15.87 -7.09 -2.30
C PHE A 490 -16.78 -7.47 -1.12
N ASP A 491 -18.11 -7.33 -1.25
CA ASP A 491 -19.09 -7.79 -0.24
C ASP A 491 -18.88 -9.27 0.14
N GLN A 492 -18.76 -10.15 -0.86
CA GLN A 492 -18.56 -11.59 -0.67
C GLN A 492 -17.25 -11.93 0.04
N ASP A 493 -16.18 -11.20 -0.23
CA ASP A 493 -14.87 -11.42 0.37
C ASP A 493 -14.83 -10.92 1.83
N VAL A 494 -15.43 -9.76 2.10
CA VAL A 494 -15.66 -9.26 3.47
C VAL A 494 -16.48 -10.29 4.26
N GLY A 495 -17.57 -10.82 3.70
CA GLY A 495 -18.42 -11.82 4.35
C GLY A 495 -17.66 -13.12 4.67
N GLN A 496 -16.78 -13.55 3.77
CA GLN A 496 -15.88 -14.68 4.01
C GLN A 496 -14.94 -14.43 5.20
N ILE A 497 -14.27 -13.27 5.27
CA ILE A 497 -13.38 -12.92 6.38
C ILE A 497 -14.13 -12.91 7.71
N LEU A 498 -15.32 -12.30 7.78
CA LEU A 498 -16.14 -12.30 9.00
C LEU A 498 -16.50 -13.73 9.43
N SER A 499 -16.92 -14.58 8.48
CA SER A 499 -17.29 -15.97 8.75
C SER A 499 -16.12 -16.82 9.27
N MET A 500 -14.89 -16.54 8.82
CA MET A 500 -13.67 -17.21 9.28
C MET A 500 -13.39 -16.92 10.76
N TYR A 501 -13.48 -15.66 11.17
CA TYR A 501 -13.27 -15.27 12.57
C TYR A 501 -14.41 -15.76 13.50
N GLN A 502 -15.63 -15.90 12.97
CA GLN A 502 -16.73 -16.58 13.67
C GLN A 502 -16.44 -18.08 13.84
N ALA A 503 -16.04 -18.78 12.77
CA ALA A 503 -15.75 -20.22 12.78
C ALA A 503 -14.57 -20.61 13.69
N ALA A 504 -13.58 -19.72 13.86
CA ALA A 504 -12.49 -19.91 14.82
C ALA A 504 -12.90 -19.69 16.29
N GLY A 505 -14.10 -19.17 16.55
CA GLY A 505 -14.56 -18.79 17.89
C GLY A 505 -13.83 -17.57 18.45
N VAL A 506 -13.45 -16.62 17.59
CA VAL A 506 -12.62 -15.45 17.96
C VAL A 506 -13.30 -14.10 17.71
N PHE A 507 -14.43 -14.10 16.97
CA PHE A 507 -15.20 -12.92 16.60
C PHE A 507 -15.55 -11.99 17.78
N GLU A 508 -16.03 -12.54 18.91
CA GLU A 508 -16.40 -11.77 20.11
C GLU A 508 -15.29 -10.91 20.71
N ARG A 509 -14.03 -11.21 20.36
CA ARG A 509 -12.83 -10.48 20.78
C ARG A 509 -12.02 -9.94 19.60
N THR A 510 -12.70 -9.69 18.49
CA THR A 510 -12.12 -9.11 17.27
C THR A 510 -12.77 -7.76 16.97
N LEU A 511 -11.96 -6.71 16.90
CA LEU A 511 -12.38 -5.43 16.33
C LEU A 511 -12.14 -5.44 14.82
N PHE A 512 -13.20 -5.32 14.04
CA PHE A 512 -13.11 -5.09 12.61
C PHE A 512 -13.19 -3.59 12.35
N GLY A 513 -12.40 -3.09 11.40
CA GLY A 513 -12.56 -1.77 10.84
C GLY A 513 -12.47 -1.85 9.33
N MET A 514 -13.30 -1.07 8.65
CA MET A 514 -13.23 -0.91 7.20
C MET A 514 -13.02 0.57 6.90
N VAL A 515 -12.08 0.88 6.02
CA VAL A 515 -11.70 2.26 5.68
C VAL A 515 -11.39 2.37 4.19
N SER A 516 -11.60 3.54 3.63
CA SER A 516 -11.08 3.94 2.31
C SER A 516 -10.07 5.06 2.48
N ASP A 517 -9.17 5.17 1.52
CA ASP A 517 -8.15 6.21 1.40
C ASP A 517 -8.68 7.49 0.73
N HIS A 518 -9.65 7.35 -0.18
CA HIS A 518 -10.47 8.43 -0.73
C HIS A 518 -11.83 7.94 -1.22
N GLY A 519 -12.67 8.85 -1.71
CA GLY A 519 -13.78 8.52 -2.62
C GLY A 519 -13.42 8.88 -4.07
N GLN A 520 -14.43 8.94 -4.95
CA GLN A 520 -14.26 9.22 -6.38
C GLN A 520 -15.45 9.99 -6.96
N VAL A 521 -15.24 10.68 -8.09
CA VAL A 521 -16.28 11.34 -8.89
C VAL A 521 -16.14 11.02 -10.38
N THR A 522 -17.22 11.18 -11.14
CA THR A 522 -17.23 11.01 -12.59
C THR A 522 -16.76 12.27 -13.33
N VAL A 523 -16.05 12.10 -14.45
CA VAL A 523 -15.69 13.13 -15.44
C VAL A 523 -16.53 12.95 -16.71
N ASP A 524 -17.10 14.04 -17.26
CA ASP A 524 -17.86 14.05 -18.53
C ASP A 524 -16.92 13.91 -19.75
N LEU A 525 -16.29 12.76 -19.95
CA LEU A 525 -15.31 12.59 -21.02
C LEU A 525 -15.95 12.58 -22.43
N PRO A 526 -15.28 13.19 -23.45
CA PRO A 526 -14.01 13.92 -23.36
C PRO A 526 -14.16 15.40 -22.96
N LYS A 527 -15.39 15.94 -22.85
CA LYS A 527 -15.67 17.38 -22.68
C LYS A 527 -15.22 17.96 -21.33
N GLY A 528 -15.16 17.13 -20.30
CA GLY A 528 -14.74 17.49 -18.95
C GLY A 528 -13.24 17.55 -18.77
N ASN A 529 -12.45 16.96 -19.68
CA ASN A 529 -11.00 16.99 -19.61
C ASN A 529 -10.42 18.27 -20.23
N VAL A 530 -9.37 18.81 -19.61
CA VAL A 530 -8.52 19.86 -20.20
C VAL A 530 -7.04 19.48 -20.07
N HIS A 531 -6.28 19.72 -21.14
CA HIS A 531 -4.82 19.54 -21.15
C HIS A 531 -4.14 20.84 -20.74
N LEU A 532 -3.58 20.87 -19.52
CA LEU A 532 -3.06 22.08 -18.91
C LEU A 532 -1.78 22.60 -19.56
N GLU A 533 -1.02 21.73 -20.24
CA GLU A 533 0.15 22.13 -21.03
C GLU A 533 -0.25 23.17 -22.08
N LYS A 534 -1.21 22.82 -22.93
CA LYS A 534 -1.65 23.65 -24.07
C LYS A 534 -2.44 24.88 -23.64
N THR A 535 -3.22 24.75 -22.56
CA THR A 535 -4.15 25.80 -22.11
C THR A 535 -3.49 26.82 -21.18
N VAL A 536 -2.58 26.40 -20.29
CA VAL A 536 -2.00 27.26 -19.24
C VAL A 536 -0.51 27.50 -19.45
N ILE A 537 0.26 26.46 -19.75
CA ILE A 537 1.73 26.52 -19.72
C ILE A 537 2.29 27.10 -21.03
N ASP A 538 1.92 26.51 -22.17
CA ASP A 538 2.40 26.87 -23.51
C ASP A 538 2.26 28.37 -23.85
N PRO A 539 1.17 29.07 -23.49
CA PRO A 539 1.03 30.52 -23.69
C PRO A 539 2.02 31.38 -22.90
N LEU A 540 2.63 30.86 -21.83
CA LEU A 540 3.60 31.56 -21.00
C LEU A 540 5.04 31.18 -21.38
N THR A 541 5.31 29.88 -21.49
CA THR A 541 6.63 29.34 -21.80
C THR A 541 6.57 28.02 -22.58
N GLN A 542 7.59 27.77 -23.39
CA GLN A 542 7.86 26.50 -24.06
C GLN A 542 8.95 25.68 -23.34
N ASN A 543 9.54 26.23 -22.28
CA ASN A 543 10.63 25.61 -21.53
C ASN A 543 10.10 24.92 -20.27
N TRP A 544 9.32 23.85 -20.47
CA TRP A 544 8.66 23.11 -19.40
C TRP A 544 8.97 21.62 -19.44
N LYS A 545 8.69 20.91 -18.33
CA LYS A 545 8.86 19.46 -18.24
C LYS A 545 7.71 18.76 -17.53
N LYS A 546 7.11 17.78 -18.19
CA LYS A 546 6.15 16.84 -17.59
C LYS A 546 6.85 15.63 -16.98
N ILE A 547 6.57 15.33 -15.71
CA ILE A 547 7.11 14.16 -15.00
C ILE A 547 6.15 12.97 -14.93
N SER A 548 4.83 13.19 -14.92
CA SER A 548 3.79 12.13 -14.96
C SER A 548 3.46 11.64 -16.39
N SER A 549 2.66 10.57 -16.52
CA SER A 549 1.81 10.37 -17.71
C SER A 549 0.52 11.21 -17.61
N ASP A 550 -0.34 11.13 -18.61
CA ASP A 550 -1.77 11.43 -18.41
C ASP A 550 -2.44 10.29 -17.63
N GLU A 551 -3.56 10.56 -16.96
CA GLU A 551 -4.28 9.55 -16.20
C GLU A 551 -4.97 8.52 -17.12
N GLY A 552 -4.88 7.24 -16.75
CA GLY A 552 -5.18 6.10 -17.64
C GLY A 552 -4.06 5.78 -18.65
N GLY A 553 -2.94 6.51 -18.61
CA GLY A 553 -1.75 6.23 -19.41
C GLY A 553 -0.94 5.03 -18.89
N PRO A 554 -0.08 4.43 -19.73
CA PRO A 554 0.87 3.41 -19.28
C PRO A 554 1.88 4.01 -18.28
N PRO A 555 2.39 3.20 -17.33
CA PRO A 555 3.36 3.66 -16.34
C PRO A 555 4.63 4.20 -17.00
N LYS A 556 5.22 5.24 -16.44
CA LYS A 556 6.42 5.88 -17.00
C LYS A 556 7.69 5.27 -16.41
N ILE A 557 8.40 4.48 -17.20
CA ILE A 557 9.57 3.71 -16.78
C ILE A 557 10.86 4.28 -17.40
N ASP A 558 11.22 5.51 -17.01
CA ASP A 558 12.46 6.15 -17.45
C ASP A 558 13.68 5.43 -16.83
N ARG A 559 14.53 4.82 -17.67
CA ARG A 559 15.77 4.13 -17.21
C ARG A 559 16.74 5.05 -16.46
N MET A 560 16.83 6.30 -16.87
CA MET A 560 17.56 7.36 -16.17
C MET A 560 16.63 8.57 -16.01
N LYS A 561 16.54 9.10 -14.78
CA LYS A 561 15.81 10.36 -14.54
C LYS A 561 16.51 11.48 -15.29
N SER A 562 15.82 12.05 -16.27
CA SER A 562 16.21 13.34 -16.85
C SER A 562 16.21 14.41 -15.74
N SER A 563 17.14 15.36 -15.80
CA SER A 563 17.28 16.42 -14.80
C SER A 563 16.02 17.31 -14.70
N VAL A 564 15.79 17.92 -13.53
CA VAL A 564 14.77 18.98 -13.33
C VAL A 564 15.32 20.39 -13.57
N LEU A 565 16.63 20.53 -13.78
CA LEU A 565 17.30 21.83 -13.93
C LEU A 565 17.06 22.44 -15.32
N GLY A 566 16.91 23.76 -15.35
CA GLY A 566 16.85 24.55 -16.59
C GLY A 566 15.48 24.69 -17.21
N TYR A 567 14.42 24.22 -16.53
CA TYR A 567 13.03 24.44 -16.91
C TYR A 567 12.42 25.59 -16.12
N ASP A 568 11.51 26.34 -16.74
CA ASP A 568 10.71 27.37 -16.08
C ASP A 568 9.66 26.77 -15.13
N VAL A 569 9.12 25.61 -15.52
CA VAL A 569 8.15 24.83 -14.74
C VAL A 569 8.34 23.32 -14.96
N VAL A 570 8.26 22.55 -13.87
CA VAL A 570 8.19 21.08 -13.86
C VAL A 570 6.83 20.68 -13.28
N PHE A 571 6.11 19.74 -13.86
CA PHE A 571 4.73 19.45 -13.44
C PHE A 571 4.29 17.99 -13.64
N GLY A 572 3.24 17.60 -12.91
CA GLY A 572 2.56 16.32 -13.05
C GLY A 572 1.06 16.43 -12.80
N SER A 573 0.29 15.56 -13.47
CA SER A 573 -1.13 15.31 -13.17
C SER A 573 -1.28 13.99 -12.41
N THR A 574 -2.29 13.89 -11.57
CA THR A 574 -2.62 12.72 -10.76
C THR A 574 -4.12 12.49 -10.75
N ALA A 575 -4.55 11.27 -11.08
CA ALA A 575 -5.94 10.78 -10.99
C ALA A 575 -6.98 11.60 -11.78
N GLY A 576 -6.56 12.58 -12.57
CA GLY A 576 -7.42 13.60 -13.16
C GLY A 576 -7.89 14.71 -12.20
N GLY A 577 -7.70 14.60 -10.89
CA GLY A 577 -8.18 15.57 -9.90
C GLY A 577 -7.14 16.43 -9.18
N SER A 578 -5.84 16.19 -9.39
CA SER A 578 -4.78 17.07 -8.88
C SER A 578 -3.71 17.32 -9.94
N PHE A 579 -3.28 18.58 -10.08
CA PHE A 579 -2.17 18.96 -10.94
C PHE A 579 -1.19 19.85 -10.17
N VAL A 580 0.08 19.45 -10.14
CA VAL A 580 1.14 20.10 -9.37
C VAL A 580 2.14 20.76 -10.31
N MET A 581 2.50 22.00 -10.01
CA MET A 581 3.57 22.73 -10.72
C MET A 581 4.65 23.18 -9.74
N ASP A 582 5.91 22.92 -10.11
CA ASP A 582 7.09 23.47 -9.45
C ASP A 582 7.80 24.48 -10.33
N LEU A 583 8.01 25.66 -9.74
CA LEU A 583 8.64 26.82 -10.38
C LEU A 583 9.89 27.21 -9.58
N PHE A 584 10.90 27.75 -10.26
CA PHE A 584 12.24 27.95 -9.71
C PHE A 584 12.72 29.36 -10.02
N TYR A 585 13.16 30.09 -9.00
CA TYR A 585 13.68 31.44 -9.24
C TYR A 585 14.93 31.40 -10.13
N LYS A 586 14.92 32.19 -11.20
CA LYS A 586 16.05 32.33 -12.13
C LYS A 586 17.38 32.67 -11.46
N ASP A 587 17.37 33.45 -10.38
CA ASP A 587 18.56 33.84 -9.61
C ASP A 587 19.13 32.71 -8.73
N ALA A 588 18.45 31.55 -8.62
CA ALA A 588 18.99 30.33 -8.05
C ALA A 588 20.06 29.66 -8.96
N TYR A 589 20.03 29.93 -10.26
CA TYR A 589 20.88 29.29 -11.26
C TYR A 589 22.14 30.10 -11.59
N GLU A 590 23.14 29.42 -12.15
CA GLU A 590 24.19 30.06 -12.94
C GLU A 590 23.67 30.55 -14.30
N LYS A 591 24.50 31.33 -15.01
CA LYS A 591 24.16 31.86 -16.36
C LYS A 591 23.90 30.77 -17.42
N ASP A 592 24.28 29.53 -17.15
CA ASP A 592 24.02 28.38 -18.04
C ASP A 592 22.58 27.84 -17.91
N GLY A 593 21.84 28.25 -16.87
CA GLY A 593 20.52 27.72 -16.49
C GLY A 593 20.53 26.25 -16.06
N LYS A 594 21.69 25.60 -15.96
CA LYS A 594 21.84 24.15 -15.75
C LYS A 594 22.61 23.79 -14.48
N THR A 595 23.25 24.77 -13.86
CA THR A 595 23.96 24.63 -12.59
C THR A 595 23.25 25.46 -11.51
N VAL A 596 23.03 24.89 -10.33
CA VAL A 596 22.49 25.65 -9.17
C VAL A 596 23.62 26.45 -8.53
N ARG A 597 23.43 27.77 -8.44
CA ARG A 597 24.36 28.72 -7.83
C ARG A 597 24.06 28.99 -6.36
N ASP A 598 22.78 29.11 -6.01
CA ASP A 598 22.32 29.34 -4.63
C ASP A 598 21.32 28.25 -4.22
N ALA A 599 21.80 27.31 -3.41
CA ALA A 599 21.01 26.18 -2.91
C ALA A 599 19.83 26.61 -2.02
N LYS A 600 19.92 27.75 -1.30
CA LYS A 600 18.79 28.25 -0.50
C LYS A 600 17.72 28.87 -1.39
N ARG A 601 18.14 29.61 -2.41
CA ARG A 601 17.22 30.21 -3.39
C ARG A 601 16.55 29.16 -4.28
N TRP A 602 17.27 28.08 -4.59
CA TRP A 602 16.76 26.89 -5.28
C TRP A 602 15.69 26.14 -4.48
N ALA A 603 15.96 25.90 -3.19
CA ALA A 603 15.01 25.24 -2.28
C ALA A 603 13.77 26.10 -1.96
N ALA A 604 13.84 27.42 -2.16
CA ALA A 604 12.70 28.31 -1.94
C ALA A 604 11.65 28.20 -3.05
N HIS A 605 10.39 28.02 -2.67
CA HIS A 605 9.26 28.11 -3.59
C HIS A 605 8.85 29.57 -3.84
N PRO A 606 8.52 29.95 -5.08
CA PRO A 606 7.78 31.17 -5.39
C PRO A 606 6.49 31.31 -4.59
N ARG A 607 6.22 32.50 -4.07
CA ARG A 607 4.98 32.84 -3.35
C ARG A 607 3.98 33.53 -4.27
N TYR A 608 2.76 33.72 -3.78
CA TYR A 608 1.68 34.40 -4.52
C TYR A 608 2.14 35.68 -5.22
N ALA A 609 2.84 36.58 -4.52
CA ALA A 609 3.33 37.84 -5.09
C ALA A 609 4.36 37.63 -6.21
N ASP A 610 5.25 36.63 -6.09
CA ASP A 610 6.19 36.27 -7.16
C ASP A 610 5.46 35.76 -8.40
N LEU A 611 4.44 34.91 -8.22
CA LEU A 611 3.68 34.27 -9.30
C LEU A 611 2.85 35.26 -10.14
N ARG A 612 2.55 36.45 -9.60
CA ARG A 612 1.92 37.57 -10.35
C ARG A 612 2.88 38.29 -11.30
N ASN A 613 4.19 38.16 -11.10
CA ASN A 613 5.22 38.89 -11.85
C ASN A 613 6.51 38.06 -11.98
N TYR A 614 6.33 36.78 -12.33
CA TYR A 614 7.34 35.74 -12.29
C TYR A 614 8.31 35.91 -13.47
N GLU A 615 9.61 35.92 -13.19
CA GLU A 615 10.64 36.03 -14.22
C GLU A 615 11.05 34.63 -14.74
N LEU A 616 10.74 34.36 -16.01
CA LEU A 616 11.20 33.18 -16.73
C LEU A 616 12.72 33.20 -16.92
N MET A 617 13.31 32.04 -17.21
CA MET A 617 14.75 31.88 -17.45
C MET A 617 15.27 32.81 -18.58
N ASP A 618 14.45 33.08 -19.60
CA ASP A 618 14.77 34.04 -20.68
C ASP A 618 14.68 35.52 -20.27
N GLY A 619 14.14 35.83 -19.08
CA GLY A 619 13.96 37.19 -18.54
C GLY A 619 12.64 37.87 -18.86
N ARG A 620 11.74 37.25 -19.63
CA ARG A 620 10.35 37.71 -19.73
C ARG A 620 9.67 37.56 -18.37
N ARG A 621 8.72 38.45 -18.07
CA ARG A 621 7.86 38.34 -16.89
C ARG A 621 6.45 37.92 -17.27
N VAL A 622 5.90 37.01 -16.49
CA VAL A 622 4.57 36.41 -16.70
C VAL A 622 3.75 36.39 -15.41
N ASP A 623 2.43 36.28 -15.57
CA ASP A 623 1.47 36.24 -14.48
C ASP A 623 0.71 34.91 -14.52
N TRP A 624 1.22 33.94 -13.75
CA TRP A 624 0.66 32.59 -13.68
C TRP A 624 -0.76 32.60 -13.11
N ILE A 625 -1.03 33.47 -12.12
CA ILE A 625 -2.33 33.53 -11.46
C ILE A 625 -3.41 34.05 -12.42
N SER A 626 -3.13 35.12 -13.18
CA SER A 626 -4.08 35.60 -14.20
C SER A 626 -4.29 34.58 -15.32
N GLN A 627 -3.25 33.85 -15.73
CA GLN A 627 -3.35 32.80 -16.74
C GLN A 627 -4.28 31.67 -16.28
N ILE A 628 -4.00 31.11 -15.10
CA ILE A 628 -4.75 30.00 -14.51
C ILE A 628 -6.24 30.36 -14.36
N LYS A 629 -6.55 31.51 -13.75
CA LYS A 629 -7.94 31.93 -13.50
C LYS A 629 -8.72 32.21 -14.78
N ARG A 630 -8.07 32.81 -15.79
CA ARG A 630 -8.73 33.21 -17.05
C ARG A 630 -9.03 31.99 -17.92
N GLU A 631 -8.03 31.15 -18.17
CA GLU A 631 -8.18 30.03 -19.11
C GLU A 631 -8.93 28.84 -18.49
N LEU A 632 -8.85 28.64 -17.17
CA LEU A 632 -9.54 27.56 -16.47
C LEU A 632 -10.87 27.97 -15.82
N LYS A 633 -11.48 29.10 -16.21
CA LYS A 633 -12.72 29.62 -15.60
C LYS A 633 -13.88 28.59 -15.51
N GLY A 634 -13.95 27.65 -16.45
CA GLY A 634 -14.95 26.56 -16.47
C GLY A 634 -14.42 25.18 -16.05
N TYR A 635 -13.17 25.08 -15.61
CA TYR A 635 -12.47 23.83 -15.29
C TYR A 635 -11.83 23.80 -13.89
N LEU A 636 -11.48 24.95 -13.32
CA LEU A 636 -10.86 25.08 -12.00
C LEU A 636 -11.92 25.14 -10.89
N ASP A 637 -11.75 24.33 -9.84
CA ASP A 637 -12.40 24.58 -8.55
C ASP A 637 -11.56 25.60 -7.78
N THR A 638 -10.33 25.20 -7.42
CA THR A 638 -9.38 26.03 -6.70
C THR A 638 -7.94 25.78 -7.16
N ALA A 639 -7.14 26.84 -7.11
CA ALA A 639 -5.69 26.81 -7.11
C ALA A 639 -5.18 27.26 -5.74
N LEU A 640 -4.23 26.52 -5.18
CA LEU A 640 -3.63 26.81 -3.88
C LEU A 640 -2.16 27.21 -4.07
N VAL A 641 -1.70 28.26 -3.39
CA VAL A 641 -0.28 28.68 -3.37
C VAL A 641 0.12 29.24 -2.01
N ARG A 642 1.41 29.23 -1.69
CA ARG A 642 1.96 29.88 -0.48
C ARG A 642 1.84 31.40 -0.61
N ASP A 643 1.26 32.09 0.38
CA ASP A 643 1.21 33.57 0.43
C ASP A 643 2.40 34.13 1.24
N ASP A 644 2.56 35.44 1.30
CA ASP A 644 3.63 36.11 2.06
C ASP A 644 3.35 36.12 3.56
N LEU A 645 4.36 35.75 4.37
CA LEU A 645 4.25 35.81 5.83
C LEU A 645 4.52 37.24 6.35
N PRO A 646 3.64 37.79 7.21
CA PRO A 646 3.82 39.11 7.81
C PRO A 646 5.00 39.15 8.79
N LYS A 647 5.99 40.01 8.50
CA LYS A 647 7.21 40.16 9.33
C LYS A 647 6.93 40.71 10.74
N ASP A 648 5.80 41.39 10.92
CA ASP A 648 5.33 41.98 12.18
C ASP A 648 4.53 41.00 13.06
N LYS A 649 4.16 39.82 12.55
CA LYS A 649 3.34 38.81 13.25
C LYS A 649 3.99 37.43 13.21
N PRO A 650 5.13 37.25 13.91
CA PRO A 650 5.89 36.00 13.93
C PRO A 650 5.14 34.79 14.53
N GLU A 651 3.96 35.00 15.14
CA GLU A 651 3.06 33.93 15.57
C GLU A 651 2.29 33.27 14.42
N ILE A 652 2.20 33.92 13.26
CA ILE A 652 1.60 33.35 12.05
C ILE A 652 2.63 32.42 11.38
N ASP A 653 2.25 31.16 11.32
CA ASP A 653 3.10 30.05 10.90
C ASP A 653 2.98 29.83 9.37
N GLN A 654 1.75 29.84 8.86
CA GLN A 654 1.45 29.58 7.46
C GLN A 654 0.28 30.43 6.96
N ILE A 655 0.38 30.93 5.71
CA ILE A 655 -0.75 31.48 4.95
C ILE A 655 -0.77 30.79 3.59
N VAL A 656 -1.92 30.22 3.24
CA VAL A 656 -2.19 29.64 1.93
C VAL A 656 -3.26 30.48 1.24
N ARG A 657 -2.93 30.96 0.03
CA ARG A 657 -3.88 31.66 -0.83
C ARG A 657 -4.75 30.63 -1.54
N VAL A 658 -6.06 30.77 -1.42
CA VAL A 658 -7.06 30.02 -2.19
C VAL A 658 -7.54 30.90 -3.33
N ILE A 659 -7.48 30.38 -4.55
CA ILE A 659 -7.72 31.14 -5.78
C ILE A 659 -8.75 30.38 -6.61
N ALA A 660 -9.91 30.98 -6.87
CA ALA A 660 -10.97 30.36 -7.67
C ALA A 660 -11.43 31.31 -8.80
N PRO A 661 -12.20 30.81 -9.78
CA PRO A 661 -12.84 31.68 -10.77
C PRO A 661 -13.95 32.60 -10.22
N VAL A 662 -14.29 32.46 -8.93
CA VAL A 662 -15.35 33.21 -8.22
C VAL A 662 -14.81 34.17 -7.13
N GLY A 663 -13.49 34.28 -6.97
CA GLY A 663 -12.86 35.14 -5.98
C GLY A 663 -11.56 34.56 -5.41
N GLU A 664 -11.06 35.17 -4.35
CA GLU A 664 -9.87 34.71 -3.62
C GLU A 664 -10.05 34.77 -2.11
N ALA A 665 -9.32 33.91 -1.40
CA ALA A 665 -9.32 33.83 0.06
C ALA A 665 -7.94 33.47 0.60
N ARG A 666 -7.80 33.55 1.93
CA ARG A 666 -6.64 33.09 2.69
C ARG A 666 -7.08 32.08 3.74
N VAL A 667 -6.37 30.97 3.82
CA VAL A 667 -6.34 30.10 4.99
C VAL A 667 -5.09 30.47 5.80
N VAL A 668 -5.29 30.90 7.04
CA VAL A 668 -4.23 31.38 7.93
C VAL A 668 -4.11 30.46 9.13
N ARG A 669 -2.93 29.88 9.36
CA ARG A 669 -2.57 29.10 10.56
C ARG A 669 -1.63 29.91 11.45
N LYS A 670 -1.94 30.02 12.75
CA LYS A 670 -1.06 30.62 13.75
C LYS A 670 -0.94 29.75 14.99
N PHE A 671 0.20 29.85 15.68
CA PHE A 671 0.36 29.25 17.00
C PHE A 671 -0.61 29.88 18.01
N LYS A 672 -1.14 29.08 18.94
CA LYS A 672 -1.80 29.62 20.14
C LYS A 672 -0.81 30.45 20.94
N LYS A 673 -1.27 31.55 21.55
CA LYS A 673 -0.42 32.51 22.28
C LYS A 673 0.52 31.86 23.29
N GLU A 674 0.01 30.90 24.07
CA GLU A 674 0.79 30.16 25.08
C GLU A 674 1.88 29.25 24.48
N ILE A 675 1.66 28.70 23.29
CA ILE A 675 2.66 27.93 22.54
C ILE A 675 3.71 28.87 21.98
N PHE A 676 3.27 29.98 21.37
CA PHE A 676 4.16 30.97 20.78
C PHE A 676 5.10 31.62 21.81
N GLU A 677 4.59 32.03 22.98
CA GLU A 677 5.45 32.60 24.04
C GLU A 677 6.47 31.58 24.56
N LYS A 678 6.14 30.29 24.65
CA LYS A 678 7.12 29.25 24.99
C LYS A 678 8.17 29.05 23.89
N LEU A 679 7.77 29.00 22.61
CA LEU A 679 8.69 28.90 21.47
C LEU A 679 9.64 30.10 21.36
N LYS A 680 9.18 31.28 21.77
CA LYS A 680 9.96 32.52 21.82
C LYS A 680 10.95 32.56 22.99
N GLN A 681 10.60 31.95 24.12
CA GLN A 681 11.49 31.79 25.29
C GLN A 681 12.54 30.70 25.04
N ASP A 682 12.14 29.56 24.50
CA ASP A 682 13.00 28.46 24.11
C ASP A 682 12.55 27.87 22.75
N PRO A 683 13.31 28.11 21.67
CA PRO A 683 13.04 27.49 20.37
C PRO A 683 13.05 25.95 20.42
N ASN A 684 13.71 25.34 21.41
CA ASN A 684 13.72 23.89 21.62
C ASN A 684 12.45 23.37 22.32
N TYR A 685 11.55 24.24 22.79
CA TYR A 685 10.25 23.83 23.32
C TYR A 685 9.47 22.97 22.32
N ARG A 686 9.64 23.22 21.01
CA ARG A 686 9.05 22.40 19.92
C ARG A 686 9.48 20.92 19.97
N TYR A 687 10.60 20.61 20.62
CA TYR A 687 11.14 19.26 20.81
C TYR A 687 10.67 18.60 22.11
N SER A 688 9.95 19.33 22.97
CA SER A 688 9.54 18.84 24.28
C SER A 688 8.35 17.88 24.21
N LEU A 689 8.29 16.94 25.16
CA LEU A 689 7.11 16.09 25.36
C LEU A 689 5.84 16.91 25.66
N ASP A 690 5.96 18.09 26.26
CA ASP A 690 4.82 19.00 26.49
C ASP A 690 4.25 19.58 25.19
N PHE A 691 5.11 19.89 24.21
CA PHE A 691 4.68 20.32 22.87
C PHE A 691 4.02 19.15 22.11
N LYS A 692 4.61 17.94 22.13
CA LYS A 692 3.97 16.73 21.58
C LYS A 692 2.62 16.45 22.24
N LYS A 693 2.51 16.61 23.57
CA LYS A 693 1.25 16.43 24.32
C LYS A 693 0.13 17.39 23.90
N LYS A 694 0.48 18.55 23.35
CA LYS A 694 -0.46 19.57 22.88
C LYS A 694 -0.70 19.50 21.36
N LYS A 695 -0.31 18.43 20.65
CA LYS A 695 -0.34 18.31 19.17
C LYS A 695 -1.61 18.87 18.52
N PHE A 696 -2.78 18.45 18.99
CA PHE A 696 -4.12 18.86 18.54
C PHE A 696 -4.54 20.29 18.95
N ASP A 697 -3.82 20.89 19.90
CA ASP A 697 -4.13 22.20 20.50
C ASP A 697 -3.06 23.27 20.19
N ARG A 698 -2.07 22.96 19.33
CA ARG A 698 -0.96 23.86 18.98
C ARG A 698 -1.41 25.13 18.26
N TYR A 699 -2.45 25.02 17.44
CA TYR A 699 -2.83 25.99 16.42
C TYR A 699 -4.25 26.51 16.57
N VAL A 700 -4.49 27.67 15.97
CA VAL A 700 -5.82 28.13 15.58
C VAL A 700 -5.75 28.66 14.14
N TYR A 701 -6.87 28.54 13.44
CA TYR A 701 -7.00 28.77 12.02
C TYR A 701 -8.08 29.82 11.74
N LYS A 702 -7.92 30.55 10.65
CA LYS A 702 -8.87 31.54 10.17
C LYS A 702 -8.99 31.47 8.65
N TYR A 703 -10.20 31.66 8.16
CA TYR A 703 -10.50 31.83 6.75
C TYR A 703 -10.87 33.30 6.48
N GLU A 704 -10.22 33.93 5.52
CA GLU A 704 -10.46 35.33 5.14
C GLU A 704 -10.79 35.40 3.64
N ILE A 705 -11.98 35.86 3.28
CA ILE A 705 -12.26 36.26 1.89
C ILE A 705 -11.54 37.58 1.62
N VAL A 706 -10.84 37.69 0.50
CA VAL A 706 -9.96 38.84 0.20
C VAL A 706 -10.21 39.41 -1.19
N GLU A 707 -9.64 40.59 -1.44
CA GLU A 707 -9.66 41.21 -2.75
C GLU A 707 -8.94 40.33 -3.79
N ASP A 708 -9.63 40.07 -4.89
CA ASP A 708 -9.13 39.43 -6.10
C ASP A 708 -8.13 40.36 -6.79
N THR A 709 -6.85 39.99 -6.82
CA THR A 709 -5.81 40.89 -7.39
C THR A 709 -5.82 40.94 -8.93
N VAL A 710 -6.67 40.17 -9.60
CA VAL A 710 -6.92 40.30 -11.05
C VAL A 710 -7.95 41.40 -11.33
N THR A 711 -8.99 41.52 -10.51
CA THR A 711 -10.14 42.41 -10.78
C THR A 711 -10.25 43.61 -9.85
N GLY A 712 -9.47 43.63 -8.76
CA GLY A 712 -9.43 44.70 -7.76
C GLY A 712 -10.69 44.76 -6.90
N LYS A 713 -11.34 43.62 -6.66
CA LYS A 713 -12.64 43.51 -5.97
C LYS A 713 -12.74 42.23 -5.16
N VAL A 714 -13.57 42.24 -4.12
CA VAL A 714 -14.04 41.01 -3.48
C VAL A 714 -15.18 40.45 -4.34
N GLU A 715 -14.95 39.34 -5.04
CA GLU A 715 -15.96 38.76 -5.97
C GLU A 715 -16.89 37.74 -5.30
N GLY A 716 -16.39 36.98 -4.31
CA GLY A 716 -17.13 35.92 -3.64
C GLY A 716 -16.23 35.00 -2.82
N ASP A 717 -16.85 34.01 -2.17
CA ASP A 717 -16.19 32.96 -1.40
C ASP A 717 -15.71 31.81 -2.34
N PRO A 718 -14.39 31.57 -2.46
CA PRO A 718 -13.83 30.46 -3.25
C PRO A 718 -14.32 29.07 -2.82
N LEU A 719 -14.45 28.83 -1.51
CA LEU A 719 -14.78 27.52 -0.94
C LEU A 719 -16.28 27.40 -0.60
N ARG A 720 -17.02 28.50 -0.65
CA ARG A 720 -18.48 28.61 -0.41
C ARG A 720 -18.90 28.13 0.99
N LEU A 721 -18.00 28.20 1.97
CA LEU A 721 -18.21 27.65 3.31
C LEU A 721 -19.34 28.38 4.04
N GLY A 722 -19.31 29.72 4.03
CA GLY A 722 -20.33 30.54 4.71
C GLY A 722 -21.71 30.44 4.05
N GLN A 723 -21.76 30.12 2.75
CA GLN A 723 -23.00 29.90 2.01
C GLN A 723 -23.71 28.61 2.42
N GLN A 724 -22.97 27.63 2.94
CA GLN A 724 -23.49 26.31 3.33
C GLN A 724 -23.64 26.15 4.84
N ASN A 725 -22.84 26.87 5.65
CA ASN A 725 -22.96 26.86 7.11
C ASN A 725 -22.92 28.30 7.68
N PRO A 726 -24.04 28.83 8.22
CA PRO A 726 -24.10 30.16 8.83
C PRO A 726 -23.10 30.39 9.97
N GLU A 727 -22.77 29.35 10.73
CA GLU A 727 -21.75 29.41 11.79
C GLU A 727 -20.37 29.80 11.24
N ILE A 728 -20.02 29.29 10.06
CA ILE A 728 -18.78 29.67 9.37
C ILE A 728 -18.90 31.10 8.81
N GLN A 729 -20.07 31.51 8.33
CA GLN A 729 -20.29 32.89 7.86
C GLN A 729 -20.06 33.90 9.00
N ASP A 730 -20.62 33.65 10.19
CA ASP A 730 -20.38 34.48 11.38
C ASP A 730 -18.88 34.55 11.75
N TRP A 731 -18.14 33.46 11.58
CA TRP A 731 -16.68 33.43 11.82
C TRP A 731 -15.89 34.23 10.80
N ILE A 732 -16.29 34.18 9.51
CA ILE A 732 -15.68 34.96 8.43
C ILE A 732 -15.93 36.46 8.67
N ASP A 733 -17.18 36.85 8.92
CA ASP A 733 -17.57 38.26 9.08
C ASP A 733 -16.96 38.90 10.35
N ALA A 734 -16.79 38.11 11.42
CA ALA A 734 -16.10 38.54 12.63
C ALA A 734 -14.56 38.46 12.54
N GLY A 735 -13.99 37.82 11.50
CA GLY A 735 -12.55 37.56 11.39
C GLY A 735 -12.01 36.67 12.52
N SER A 736 -12.82 35.72 12.99
CA SER A 736 -12.57 34.88 14.16
C SER A 736 -11.48 33.83 13.93
N TRP A 737 -10.90 33.34 15.03
CA TRP A 737 -9.92 32.24 15.03
C TRP A 737 -10.52 31.05 15.74
N GLN A 738 -10.57 29.89 15.08
CA GLN A 738 -11.08 28.65 15.65
C GLN A 738 -10.00 27.57 15.75
N THR A 739 -10.20 26.61 16.62
CA THR A 739 -9.36 25.41 16.76
C THR A 739 -9.55 24.45 15.58
N ASP A 740 -8.68 23.45 15.51
CA ASP A 740 -8.77 22.35 14.55
C ASP A 740 -10.12 21.63 14.63
N ARG A 741 -10.56 21.29 15.86
CA ARG A 741 -11.80 20.55 16.12
C ARG A 741 -13.04 21.34 15.71
N GLU A 742 -13.09 22.64 16.03
CA GLU A 742 -14.19 23.52 15.63
C GLU A 742 -14.33 23.61 14.11
N TRP A 743 -13.21 23.70 13.37
CA TRP A 743 -13.24 23.65 11.90
C TRP A 743 -13.66 22.28 11.34
N LEU A 744 -13.19 21.18 11.91
CA LEU A 744 -13.60 19.82 11.51
C LEU A 744 -15.11 19.62 11.69
N GLU A 745 -15.67 20.01 12.83
CA GLU A 745 -17.10 19.87 13.12
C GLU A 745 -17.99 20.83 12.31
N ALA A 746 -17.53 22.05 12.04
CA ALA A 746 -18.27 23.00 11.22
C ALA A 746 -18.23 22.65 9.73
N THR A 747 -17.12 22.09 9.23
CA THR A 747 -16.97 21.67 7.82
C THR A 747 -17.56 20.29 7.52
N ALA A 748 -17.87 19.47 8.54
CA ALA A 748 -18.67 18.25 8.38
C ALA A 748 -20.08 18.51 7.80
N LYS A 749 -20.54 19.77 7.86
CA LYS A 749 -21.84 20.26 7.39
C LYS A 749 -21.81 20.83 5.95
N VAL A 750 -20.66 20.84 5.26
CA VAL A 750 -20.47 21.50 3.95
C VAL A 750 -19.70 20.62 2.95
N ASP A 751 -19.75 20.96 1.66
CA ASP A 751 -19.15 20.19 0.55
C ASP A 751 -17.60 20.24 0.50
N ARG A 752 -16.96 20.91 1.47
CA ARG A 752 -15.51 21.11 1.59
C ARG A 752 -15.06 20.60 2.96
N LEU A 753 -15.27 19.30 3.17
CA LEU A 753 -14.95 18.58 4.41
C LEU A 753 -13.50 18.82 4.82
N ASP A 754 -13.30 19.35 6.03
CA ASP A 754 -11.99 19.56 6.67
C ASP A 754 -11.00 20.46 5.90
N ALA A 755 -11.49 21.21 4.91
CA ALA A 755 -10.64 21.94 3.97
C ALA A 755 -9.74 22.99 4.64
N ILE A 756 -10.18 23.62 5.74
CA ILE A 756 -9.36 24.63 6.44
C ILE A 756 -8.13 24.01 7.09
N HIS A 757 -8.23 22.83 7.70
CA HIS A 757 -7.08 22.10 8.22
C HIS A 757 -6.16 21.70 7.06
N GLU A 758 -6.70 20.94 6.12
CA GLU A 758 -5.94 20.27 5.08
C GLU A 758 -5.25 21.24 4.12
N ILE A 759 -5.92 22.32 3.70
CA ILE A 759 -5.29 23.41 2.93
C ILE A 759 -4.18 24.08 3.73
N SER A 760 -4.37 24.29 5.03
CA SER A 760 -3.35 24.93 5.86
C SER A 760 -2.11 24.07 6.07
N HIS A 761 -2.23 22.74 6.01
CA HIS A 761 -1.14 21.77 6.19
C HIS A 761 -0.52 21.27 4.87
N LEU A 762 -1.14 21.54 3.71
CA LEU A 762 -0.69 21.10 2.38
C LEU A 762 0.79 21.43 2.07
N TYR A 763 1.30 22.56 2.59
CA TYR A 763 2.64 23.07 2.30
C TYR A 763 3.68 22.85 3.41
N ASP A 764 3.35 22.04 4.42
CA ASP A 764 4.25 21.74 5.55
C ASP A 764 5.45 20.89 5.12
N SER A 765 5.27 19.98 4.14
CA SER A 765 6.41 19.33 3.50
C SER A 765 7.07 20.25 2.48
N HIS A 766 8.40 20.30 2.51
CA HIS A 766 9.24 20.97 1.52
C HIS A 766 9.20 20.31 0.12
N LEU A 767 8.63 19.10 0.02
CA LEU A 767 8.39 18.40 -1.25
C LEU A 767 7.06 18.83 -1.90
N ALA A 768 6.19 19.53 -1.18
CA ALA A 768 4.93 20.02 -1.73
C ALA A 768 5.18 21.15 -2.74
N GLY A 769 4.65 20.99 -3.96
CA GLY A 769 4.96 21.83 -5.11
C GLY A 769 4.63 23.33 -4.94
N THR A 770 4.91 24.12 -5.97
CA THR A 770 4.71 25.59 -5.90
C THR A 770 3.25 26.00 -6.05
N ILE A 771 2.52 25.33 -6.95
CA ILE A 771 1.09 25.53 -7.20
C ILE A 771 0.43 24.15 -7.23
N ASN A 772 -0.69 24.00 -6.52
CA ASN A 772 -1.58 22.84 -6.63
C ASN A 772 -2.91 23.30 -7.23
N LEU A 773 -3.41 22.60 -8.26
CA LEU A 773 -4.68 22.87 -8.92
C LEU A 773 -5.64 21.70 -8.71
N PHE A 774 -6.91 22.02 -8.46
CA PHE A 774 -8.00 21.06 -8.33
C PHE A 774 -9.13 21.41 -9.32
N PRO A 775 -9.67 20.44 -10.09
CA PRO A 775 -10.69 20.71 -11.08
C PRO A 775 -12.09 20.77 -10.47
N ALA A 776 -12.96 21.51 -11.13
CA ALA A 776 -14.38 21.59 -10.81
C ALA A 776 -15.06 20.21 -10.90
N LYS A 777 -16.25 20.10 -10.31
CA LYS A 777 -17.12 18.92 -10.43
C LYS A 777 -17.36 18.57 -11.90
N GLU A 778 -17.32 17.28 -12.22
CA GLU A 778 -17.41 16.72 -13.58
C GLU A 778 -16.28 17.10 -14.56
N LYS A 779 -15.25 17.84 -14.09
CA LYS A 779 -14.06 18.22 -14.86
C LYS A 779 -12.83 17.46 -14.38
N GLY A 780 -11.83 17.31 -15.24
CA GLY A 780 -10.54 16.70 -14.91
C GLY A 780 -9.39 17.36 -15.65
N PHE A 781 -8.19 17.21 -15.10
CA PHE A 781 -6.94 17.69 -15.70
C PHE A 781 -6.16 16.50 -16.26
N ASN A 782 -5.85 16.53 -17.56
CA ASN A 782 -4.93 15.57 -18.16
C ASN A 782 -5.36 14.10 -17.93
N THR A 783 -6.65 13.80 -18.05
CA THR A 783 -7.24 12.47 -17.79
C THR A 783 -7.94 11.88 -19.01
N GLY A 784 -7.67 10.59 -19.25
CA GLY A 784 -8.40 9.74 -20.19
C GLY A 784 -9.44 8.82 -19.53
N VAL A 785 -9.63 8.89 -18.20
CA VAL A 785 -10.49 7.98 -17.42
C VAL A 785 -11.75 8.66 -16.86
N PRO A 786 -12.93 8.01 -16.95
CA PRO A 786 -14.18 8.56 -16.44
C PRO A 786 -14.27 8.64 -14.92
N GLY A 787 -13.62 7.76 -14.15
CA GLY A 787 -13.48 7.94 -12.70
C GLY A 787 -12.26 8.79 -12.36
N ARG A 788 -12.42 9.75 -11.44
CA ARG A 788 -11.31 10.52 -10.87
C ARG A 788 -11.39 10.62 -9.35
N HIS A 789 -10.25 10.87 -8.74
CA HIS A 789 -10.09 11.30 -7.34
C HIS A 789 -8.99 12.39 -7.31
N ALA A 790 -8.39 12.67 -6.14
CA ALA A 790 -7.36 13.69 -5.88
C ALA A 790 -7.84 15.13 -5.69
N GLY A 791 -9.13 15.41 -5.86
CA GLY A 791 -9.75 16.73 -5.64
C GLY A 791 -10.20 17.04 -4.21
N GLU A 792 -10.73 18.26 -4.05
CA GLU A 792 -11.30 18.80 -2.81
C GLU A 792 -12.82 18.63 -2.71
N LEU A 793 -13.45 17.87 -3.61
CA LEU A 793 -14.90 17.68 -3.58
C LEU A 793 -15.32 16.74 -2.46
N PHE A 794 -16.52 16.95 -1.93
CA PHE A 794 -17.09 16.15 -0.85
C PHE A 794 -17.03 14.64 -1.13
N GLU A 795 -17.39 14.24 -2.34
CA GLU A 795 -17.44 12.84 -2.76
C GLU A 795 -16.05 12.18 -2.87
N GLU A 796 -14.99 12.97 -3.02
CA GLU A 796 -13.59 12.53 -3.01
C GLU A 796 -13.00 12.53 -1.59
N LYS A 797 -13.38 13.52 -0.78
CA LYS A 797 -12.91 13.74 0.60
C LYS A 797 -13.56 12.82 1.62
N ASN A 798 -14.83 12.46 1.43
CA ASN A 798 -15.58 11.65 2.37
C ASN A 798 -15.37 10.15 2.09
N ALA A 799 -14.19 9.65 2.46
CA ALA A 799 -13.85 8.24 2.38
C ALA A 799 -14.72 7.38 3.32
N LEU A 800 -14.85 6.08 3.04
CA LEU A 800 -15.49 5.14 3.96
C LEU A 800 -14.69 5.02 5.28
N GLN A 801 -15.36 4.97 6.42
CA GLN A 801 -14.78 4.53 7.69
C GLN A 801 -15.87 3.98 8.63
N LEU A 802 -15.71 2.74 9.09
CA LEU A 802 -16.61 2.10 10.07
C LEU A 802 -15.85 1.12 10.96
N TYR A 803 -16.43 0.81 12.12
CA TYR A 803 -15.95 -0.20 13.07
C TYR A 803 -17.06 -1.19 13.41
N TYR A 804 -16.72 -2.48 13.53
CA TYR A 804 -17.67 -3.56 13.73
C TYR A 804 -17.08 -4.67 14.62
N GLY A 805 -17.93 -5.46 15.27
CA GLY A 805 -17.56 -6.52 16.19
C GLY A 805 -18.44 -6.51 17.44
N ALA A 806 -18.38 -7.57 18.26
CA ALA A 806 -19.31 -7.75 19.38
C ALA A 806 -19.19 -6.68 20.49
N MET A 807 -18.08 -5.93 20.56
CA MET A 807 -17.91 -4.79 21.47
C MET A 807 -18.31 -3.43 20.88
N VAL A 808 -18.77 -3.37 19.63
CA VAL A 808 -19.12 -2.10 18.99
C VAL A 808 -20.63 -1.86 19.08
N SER A 809 -21.03 -0.78 19.73
CA SER A 809 -22.42 -0.32 19.74
C SER A 809 -22.78 0.34 18.40
N PRO A 810 -23.84 -0.11 17.69
CA PRO A 810 -24.24 0.48 16.41
C PRO A 810 -24.68 1.94 16.57
N LYS A 811 -23.97 2.87 15.90
CA LYS A 811 -24.25 4.32 15.96
C LYS A 811 -23.53 5.10 14.85
N GLY A 812 -23.96 6.35 14.65
CA GLY A 812 -23.25 7.28 13.77
C GLY A 812 -22.23 8.11 14.55
N ILE A 813 -20.95 8.01 14.19
CA ILE A 813 -19.91 8.96 14.58
C ILE A 813 -20.00 10.16 13.61
N PRO A 814 -20.19 11.42 14.07
CA PRO A 814 -20.48 12.54 13.18
C PRO A 814 -19.38 12.83 12.15
N VAL A 815 -18.12 12.91 12.62
CA VAL A 815 -16.95 13.24 11.79
C VAL A 815 -15.68 12.68 12.41
N ALA A 816 -14.75 12.21 11.57
CA ALA A 816 -13.38 11.87 11.94
C ALA A 816 -12.44 12.02 10.73
N ARG A 817 -11.13 11.77 10.93
CA ARG A 817 -10.14 11.66 9.85
C ARG A 817 -9.76 10.19 9.66
N GLY A 818 -9.49 9.78 8.41
CA GLY A 818 -9.16 8.39 8.09
C GLY A 818 -8.00 7.82 8.94
N GLY A 819 -6.97 8.64 9.20
CA GLY A 819 -5.81 8.29 10.02
C GLY A 819 -6.12 7.88 11.47
N SER A 820 -7.32 8.12 11.99
CA SER A 820 -7.79 7.55 13.27
C SER A 820 -7.96 6.03 13.25
N MET A 821 -8.08 5.40 12.06
CA MET A 821 -8.25 3.95 11.92
C MET A 821 -7.07 3.13 12.51
N PRO A 822 -5.81 3.28 12.05
CA PRO A 822 -4.67 2.55 12.62
C PRO A 822 -4.48 2.85 14.11
N VAL A 823 -4.66 4.10 14.54
CA VAL A 823 -4.54 4.51 15.95
C VAL A 823 -5.56 3.78 16.82
N THR A 824 -6.79 3.60 16.33
CA THR A 824 -7.87 2.87 17.04
C THR A 824 -7.59 1.37 17.10
N MET A 825 -7.06 0.77 16.03
CA MET A 825 -6.66 -0.64 16.04
C MET A 825 -5.51 -0.93 17.01
N ILE A 826 -4.48 -0.08 17.00
CA ILE A 826 -3.35 -0.16 17.93
C ILE A 826 -3.83 0.03 19.37
N HIS A 827 -4.65 1.05 19.64
CA HIS A 827 -5.21 1.28 20.97
C HIS A 827 -6.03 0.08 21.46
N TYR A 828 -6.87 -0.50 20.61
CA TYR A 828 -7.66 -1.68 20.96
C TYR A 828 -6.78 -2.88 21.34
N LEU A 829 -5.77 -3.20 20.53
CA LEU A 829 -4.88 -4.35 20.72
C LEU A 829 -3.97 -4.19 21.96
N LEU A 830 -3.40 -3.00 22.15
CA LEU A 830 -2.46 -2.69 23.23
C LEU A 830 -3.15 -2.40 24.57
N GLY A 831 -4.32 -1.75 24.54
CA GLY A 831 -5.02 -1.22 25.72
C GLY A 831 -4.31 -0.03 26.38
N ASP A 832 -5.02 0.65 27.29
CA ASP A 832 -4.59 1.93 27.89
C ASP A 832 -3.17 1.93 28.43
N ARG A 833 -2.76 0.83 29.09
CA ARG A 833 -1.46 0.70 29.77
C ARG A 833 -0.28 0.89 28.83
N TYR A 834 -0.38 0.39 27.60
CA TYR A 834 0.68 0.45 26.60
C TYR A 834 0.42 1.54 25.55
N PHE A 835 -0.85 1.88 25.28
CA PHE A 835 -1.20 2.94 24.33
C PHE A 835 -1.02 4.35 24.90
N THR A 836 -1.33 4.61 26.19
CA THR A 836 -1.26 5.97 26.77
C THR A 836 0.12 6.63 26.64
N PRO A 837 1.25 5.93 26.78
CA PRO A 837 2.57 6.48 26.47
C PRO A 837 2.79 6.80 24.98
N LEU A 838 2.28 5.95 24.08
CA LEU A 838 2.49 5.99 22.62
C LEU A 838 1.53 6.91 21.87
N ARG A 839 0.40 7.31 22.47
CA ARG A 839 -0.66 8.08 21.79
C ARG A 839 -0.21 9.41 21.17
N TYR A 840 0.95 9.93 21.59
CA TYR A 840 1.54 11.18 21.12
C TYR A 840 2.57 10.99 19.99
N ASP A 841 2.84 9.74 19.60
CA ASP A 841 3.66 9.41 18.44
C ASP A 841 2.83 9.40 17.13
N PHE A 842 1.49 9.46 17.25
CA PHE A 842 0.53 9.53 16.15
C PHE A 842 0.08 10.98 15.85
N ASP A 843 -0.57 11.18 14.70
CA ASP A 843 -1.18 12.45 14.26
C ASP A 843 -2.69 12.52 14.46
N PHE A 844 -3.33 11.42 14.83
CA PHE A 844 -4.79 11.30 14.88
C PHE A 844 -5.26 10.73 16.21
N GLU A 845 -6.48 11.07 16.60
CA GLU A 845 -7.07 10.58 17.85
C GLU A 845 -7.64 9.17 17.67
N SER A 846 -7.62 8.37 18.75
CA SER A 846 -8.28 7.07 18.77
C SER A 846 -9.78 7.24 19.01
N LEU A 847 -10.60 6.62 18.16
CA LEU A 847 -12.05 6.57 18.30
C LEU A 847 -12.51 5.43 19.22
N LEU A 848 -11.61 4.74 19.93
CA LEU A 848 -11.98 3.55 20.74
C LEU A 848 -13.03 3.87 21.81
N GLY A 849 -12.90 5.03 22.48
CA GLY A 849 -13.91 5.51 23.45
C GLY A 849 -15.23 5.96 22.80
N GLU A 850 -15.27 6.08 21.47
CA GLU A 850 -16.47 6.28 20.69
C GLU A 850 -17.03 4.98 20.12
N LEU A 851 -16.56 3.78 20.52
CA LEU A 851 -17.13 2.50 20.05
C LEU A 851 -18.12 1.83 21.02
N ASP A 852 -18.01 2.12 22.32
CA ASP A 852 -18.85 1.56 23.39
C ASP A 852 -20.33 2.03 23.38
#